data_AF-A0A971QAC9-F1
#
_entry.id   AF-A0A971QAC9-F1
#
_cell.length_a   1.000
_cell.length_b   1.000
_cell.length_c   1.000
_cell.angle_alpha   90.00
_cell.angle_beta   90.00
_cell.angle_gamma   90.00
#
_symmetry.space_group_name_H-M   'P 1'
#
loop_
_entity.id
_entity.type
_entity.pdbx_description
1 polymer ?
#
loop_
_entity_poly.entity_id
_entity_poly.type
_entity_poly.pdbx_seq_one_letter_code
_entity_poly.pdbx_strand_id
1 'polypeptide(L)'
;MTHRSIRNVVLLAAVAILWVQLPGTSEAFTGDPTYLELPYGEGFVPTALEADNETAQRSAHMAYIVEQAGTIISAAGETLLPPGTRFDRLSRTAGTPAIVELSLPEEAGKLIIDAIQASTIERVLARAFGDDPELAGVVVRLRVGEGPYRDIEDFGPRAADLPPDSEISDDSGLTARQGQQNRAAAALVETPAVEAIGGPIAHGDGQPQGALSGVVVYISAGHGWTAGGSSWYLQRPLLLNMVEDYGNIDQLNSFAHRLYNAGAVVVPYRPVGYQPVEIVLDNDDPGVTFTGSWSNSSTTSGYYENGATASGVPYRYAAASSTETAVARYTPAIPTSGFWPVYCWTKDDTDRVKQTYRVKHSGGTATVVIDHQIVGKGWMWLGEYHFEAGTGGYVEISNQSNQTGVVISDAIRFGNGMGDMVGTGPGTISGYSREEEASRYWAQSEAGVNAVGLPTSIWSGFTSDANDNVGTAARWSAYMNRQNINDDRWRRAYVEFHTNAAGCASPPCSAKGTVALVNEANPTTNQIQFSTIVGDKIEADMVLIQDQFEYTWGVRSNPYSGAYGAISTNNNDNEFDATLIEVAFHDNTQDTANLRSVKVRDAVARSTVQGLIMFLSNTSIFPDTQVPQVFPPEPPGRVQAIHDGEGNVVVSWSAAPSGGANGSSATGYKVYRSPNGYGFGQAVTLGNVLSTTLTDIPAGETVYLRVASFNAGGESMPSEVIAVRRPATGTPSVLIVNGFDRVSRQQNLIQTIPSGAMERQIARKVNSFDYIVQHANALADHDYTFDSCSNEAVIEGNISLTPYVTVVWILGEEGSLDQTFDTTERLRVTEYLGNGGTLFVSGSEIAYELDYLNVGRSFYRNVLGAQYVGDDAGSYQVTGQDGILADIGALNFSPASGAPYDADYPDRIIPQTGGETNLRYVGGTSDGAGIQYDAGLYRTVVFGFPFETITSAAIRSNIMRKVVSWLQTGLVGCPPTLLANFEQYEPGDRAMFQDPRLSGSTQADLAESPNTALVFATSSFGGSRAINVQWSWIDTTPQRWLRLTTNNVTNQGNPTIDLTRPLRFRMRFTPGSLRVCIGVRETNTDAPLGADGGATGSIEWIGAGGTIDGAPLGKLLSNQGFAWQTLSFVPTAANVLAFTGNGILEGTYGKGVLEHLAFSVVDTQGPLTVNLDLFEQLCPLNADLDDDSDVDLSDFAIWQNCVSGVGVPHRNEACAHVDLDGDADVDTEDLDLLRQCFSGEGIPADPVCLQASNPE
;
A
#
# COMPACT_ATOMS: atom_id res chain seq x y z
N MET A 1 66.10 -3.44 1.55
CA MET A 1 67.22 -2.55 1.13
C MET A 1 66.82 -1.85 -0.17
N THR A 2 67.50 -0.76 -0.51
CA THR A 2 67.07 0.22 -1.52
C THR A 2 67.36 -0.12 -2.99
N HIS A 3 66.44 0.30 -3.86
CA HIS A 3 66.67 0.96 -5.16
C HIS A 3 67.05 0.20 -6.46
N ARG A 4 66.36 0.66 -7.53
CA ARG A 4 66.76 0.82 -8.95
C ARG A 4 66.89 -0.45 -9.83
N SER A 5 66.63 -0.44 -11.15
CA SER A 5 65.84 0.43 -12.08
C SER A 5 65.86 -0.24 -13.50
N ILE A 6 65.17 0.15 -14.60
CA ILE A 6 64.35 1.33 -14.97
C ILE A 6 63.46 1.05 -16.24
N ARG A 7 62.41 1.87 -16.46
CA ARG A 7 61.65 2.14 -17.73
C ARG A 7 60.88 1.03 -18.49
N ASN A 8 59.57 1.10 -18.31
CA ASN A 8 58.48 1.22 -19.32
C ASN A 8 58.78 0.89 -20.81
N VAL A 9 58.07 -0.11 -21.34
CA VAL A 9 57.24 -0.03 -22.57
C VAL A 9 55.88 -0.69 -22.21
N VAL A 10 54.80 -0.38 -22.93
CA VAL A 10 53.41 -0.56 -22.48
C VAL A 10 52.59 -1.53 -23.36
N LEU A 11 51.58 -2.14 -22.73
CA LEU A 11 50.35 -2.76 -23.28
C LEU A 11 50.29 -4.30 -23.52
N LEU A 12 49.30 -4.91 -22.83
CA LEU A 12 48.46 -6.06 -23.18
C LEU A 12 49.06 -7.31 -23.88
N ALA A 13 49.21 -8.41 -23.14
CA ALA A 13 48.34 -9.61 -23.29
C ALA A 13 48.75 -10.84 -22.42
N ALA A 14 47.74 -11.60 -21.97
CA ALA A 14 47.70 -13.06 -21.80
C ALA A 14 48.47 -13.82 -20.66
N VAL A 15 47.68 -14.38 -19.73
CA VAL A 15 47.56 -15.84 -19.43
C VAL A 15 48.67 -16.62 -18.68
N ALA A 16 48.23 -17.42 -17.70
CA ALA A 16 48.83 -18.68 -17.16
C ALA A 16 50.08 -18.61 -16.24
N ILE A 17 50.36 -19.57 -15.32
CA ILE A 17 49.59 -20.68 -14.70
C ILE A 17 50.33 -21.09 -13.39
N LEU A 18 49.64 -21.50 -12.32
CA LEU A 18 50.00 -22.70 -11.55
C LEU A 18 48.85 -23.23 -10.65
N TRP A 19 48.32 -24.40 -11.04
CA TRP A 19 47.59 -25.47 -10.33
C TRP A 19 47.48 -25.41 -8.78
N VAL A 20 46.41 -25.93 -8.13
CA VAL A 20 45.84 -27.30 -8.22
C VAL A 20 44.30 -27.35 -8.05
N GLN A 21 43.67 -28.46 -8.45
CA GLN A 21 42.22 -28.71 -8.51
C GLN A 21 41.59 -29.29 -7.21
N LEU A 22 40.24 -29.28 -7.20
CA LEU A 22 39.25 -30.08 -6.44
C LEU A 22 38.41 -29.31 -5.39
N PRO A 23 37.13 -29.68 -5.16
CA PRO A 23 36.06 -28.68 -5.07
C PRO A 23 35.22 -28.72 -3.78
N GLY A 24 34.39 -27.68 -3.60
CA GLY A 24 33.10 -27.84 -2.91
C GLY A 24 32.66 -26.71 -1.97
N THR A 25 32.00 -25.69 -2.52
CA THR A 25 30.80 -25.04 -1.96
C THR A 25 30.17 -24.15 -3.05
N SER A 26 28.86 -23.92 -2.97
CA SER A 26 28.11 -23.11 -3.93
C SER A 26 27.42 -21.95 -3.20
N GLU A 27 27.89 -20.74 -3.45
CA GLU A 27 27.17 -19.51 -3.12
C GLU A 27 27.16 -18.65 -4.38
N ALA A 28 25.97 -18.18 -4.76
CA ALA A 28 25.77 -17.30 -5.91
C ALA A 28 25.60 -15.87 -5.40
N PHE A 29 26.41 -14.93 -5.92
CA PHE A 29 26.17 -13.52 -5.71
C PHE A 29 24.96 -13.08 -6.55
N THR A 30 23.85 -12.78 -5.89
CA THR A 30 22.75 -11.99 -6.45
C THR A 30 23.17 -10.52 -6.44
N GLY A 31 23.09 -9.85 -7.59
CA GLY A 31 23.49 -8.44 -7.73
C GLY A 31 22.40 -7.47 -7.27
N ASP A 32 22.79 -6.45 -6.53
CA ASP A 32 21.99 -5.31 -6.06
C ASP A 32 22.39 -4.04 -6.87
N PRO A 33 21.44 -3.28 -7.46
CA PRO A 33 21.74 -2.20 -8.41
C PRO A 33 21.98 -0.80 -7.82
N THR A 34 22.28 -0.62 -6.52
CA THR A 34 22.39 0.73 -5.90
C THR A 34 23.79 1.21 -5.48
N TYR A 35 24.86 0.82 -6.19
CA TYR A 35 26.21 1.41 -6.01
C TYR A 35 26.84 1.97 -7.28
N LEU A 36 26.73 3.30 -7.44
CA LEU A 36 27.54 4.05 -8.41
C LEU A 36 28.93 4.31 -7.78
N GLU A 37 29.79 3.30 -7.87
CA GLU A 37 31.21 3.43 -7.51
C GLU A 37 31.90 4.43 -8.44
N LEU A 38 32.52 5.47 -7.87
CA LEU A 38 33.50 6.26 -8.60
C LEU A 38 34.73 5.37 -8.83
N PRO A 39 35.20 5.18 -10.07
CA PRO A 39 36.21 4.17 -10.37
C PRO A 39 37.56 4.52 -9.74
N TYR A 40 37.88 3.85 -8.64
CA TYR A 40 39.21 3.87 -8.02
C TYR A 40 40.22 3.13 -8.93
N GLY A 41 40.70 3.83 -9.96
CA GLY A 41 41.73 3.30 -10.83
C GLY A 41 43.01 3.01 -10.02
N GLU A 42 43.45 1.75 -10.01
CA GLU A 42 44.71 1.31 -9.40
C GLU A 42 45.93 1.96 -10.09
N GLY A 43 46.20 3.23 -9.77
CA GLY A 43 47.15 4.03 -10.54
C GLY A 43 47.66 5.33 -9.89
N PHE A 44 47.18 5.72 -8.71
CA PHE A 44 47.61 6.97 -8.07
C PHE A 44 48.08 6.80 -6.61
N VAL A 45 49.36 6.47 -6.45
CA VAL A 45 50.08 6.67 -5.18
C VAL A 45 50.77 8.04 -5.26
N PRO A 46 50.41 9.03 -4.42
CA PRO A 46 51.11 10.32 -4.39
C PRO A 46 52.59 10.13 -4.05
N THR A 47 53.49 10.45 -4.99
CA THR A 47 54.92 10.19 -4.82
C THR A 47 55.56 11.18 -3.84
N ALA A 48 55.71 10.75 -2.59
CA ALA A 48 56.60 11.30 -1.57
C ALA A 48 56.47 12.81 -1.29
N LEU A 49 55.41 13.18 -0.56
CA LEU A 49 55.47 14.31 0.38
C LEU A 49 56.01 13.80 1.72
N GLU A 50 57.28 14.08 2.03
CA GLU A 50 57.91 13.76 3.32
C GLU A 50 57.46 14.75 4.41
N ALA A 51 56.38 14.43 5.13
CA ALA A 51 56.05 15.00 6.44
C ALA A 51 55.03 14.13 7.19
N ASP A 52 55.24 13.91 8.50
CA ASP A 52 54.40 13.08 9.37
C ASP A 52 53.07 13.78 9.77
N ASN A 53 52.21 14.11 8.80
CA ASN A 53 50.93 14.77 9.06
C ASN A 53 49.81 14.23 8.17
N GLU A 54 49.01 13.31 8.73
CA GLU A 54 47.82 12.73 8.10
C GLU A 54 46.82 13.80 7.60
N THR A 55 46.69 14.92 8.34
CA THR A 55 45.87 16.07 7.95
C THR A 55 46.25 16.62 6.58
N ALA A 56 47.55 16.62 6.23
CA ALA A 56 48.02 17.12 4.94
C ALA A 56 47.70 16.14 3.79
N GLN A 57 47.79 14.83 4.04
CA GLN A 57 47.40 13.81 3.06
C GLN A 57 45.88 13.83 2.82
N ARG A 58 45.08 13.88 3.89
CA ARG A 58 43.61 14.00 3.78
C ARG A 58 43.17 15.34 3.18
N SER A 59 43.89 16.44 3.42
CA SER A 59 43.62 17.73 2.75
C SER A 59 43.91 17.68 1.24
N ALA A 60 44.97 16.98 0.82
CA ALA A 60 45.25 16.77 -0.61
C ALA A 60 44.20 15.86 -1.26
N HIS A 61 43.73 14.84 -0.53
CA HIS A 61 42.64 13.97 -0.99
C HIS A 61 41.31 14.74 -1.09
N MET A 62 41.01 15.60 -0.11
CA MET A 62 39.85 16.48 -0.12
C MET A 62 39.88 17.47 -1.28
N ALA A 63 41.03 18.09 -1.56
CA ALA A 63 41.17 18.99 -2.71
C ALA A 63 40.87 18.28 -4.05
N TYR A 64 41.33 17.04 -4.21
CA TYR A 64 41.01 16.21 -5.37
C TYR A 64 39.51 15.84 -5.42
N ILE A 65 38.91 15.44 -4.29
CA ILE A 65 37.47 15.10 -4.25
C ILE A 65 36.60 16.34 -4.51
N VAL A 66 37.01 17.55 -4.11
CA VAL A 66 36.33 18.80 -4.48
C VAL A 66 36.48 19.10 -5.97
N GLU A 67 37.66 18.89 -6.55
CA GLU A 67 37.90 19.03 -7.99
C GLU A 67 37.05 18.03 -8.80
N GLN A 68 36.84 16.80 -8.28
CA GLN A 68 35.91 15.84 -8.87
C GLN A 68 34.43 16.17 -8.58
N ALA A 69 34.08 16.75 -7.42
CA ALA A 69 32.70 17.13 -7.08
C ALA A 69 32.16 18.26 -7.96
N GLY A 70 33.03 19.16 -8.44
CA GLY A 70 32.70 20.11 -9.52
C GLY A 70 32.45 19.45 -10.89
N THR A 71 32.64 18.13 -11.01
CA THR A 71 32.29 17.30 -12.17
C THR A 71 31.34 16.15 -11.84
N ILE A 72 30.87 16.03 -10.59
CA ILE A 72 29.78 15.10 -10.25
C ILE A 72 28.47 15.75 -10.65
N ILE A 73 27.69 14.98 -11.41
CA ILE A 73 26.43 15.39 -12.02
C ILE A 73 25.29 14.74 -11.22
N SER A 74 24.23 15.49 -10.94
CA SER A 74 22.99 14.97 -10.36
C SER A 74 22.29 14.01 -11.35
N ALA A 75 21.32 13.23 -10.87
CA ALA A 75 20.49 12.39 -11.74
C ALA A 75 19.73 13.20 -12.83
N ALA A 76 19.55 14.51 -12.63
CA ALA A 76 18.92 15.44 -13.56
C ALA A 76 19.90 16.10 -14.57
N GLY A 77 21.20 15.85 -14.49
CA GLY A 77 22.18 16.37 -15.45
C GLY A 77 22.94 17.64 -15.02
N GLU A 78 22.83 18.08 -13.76
CA GLU A 78 23.42 19.35 -13.28
C GLU A 78 24.64 19.13 -12.36
N THR A 79 25.65 20.00 -12.43
CA THR A 79 26.86 19.91 -11.59
C THR A 79 26.58 20.30 -10.15
N LEU A 80 26.90 19.43 -9.18
CA LEU A 80 26.61 19.66 -7.76
C LEU A 80 27.23 20.96 -7.21
N LEU A 81 28.45 21.30 -7.63
CA LEU A 81 29.11 22.57 -7.32
C LEU A 81 29.52 23.28 -8.62
N PRO A 82 29.41 24.63 -8.70
CA PRO A 82 29.80 25.38 -9.89
C PRO A 82 31.23 25.09 -10.35
N PRO A 83 31.47 24.90 -11.65
CA PRO A 83 32.81 24.77 -12.22
C PRO A 83 33.72 25.94 -11.80
N GLY A 84 34.91 25.62 -11.28
CA GLY A 84 35.83 26.60 -10.70
C GLY A 84 35.71 26.79 -9.18
N THR A 85 34.87 26.02 -8.50
CA THR A 85 34.89 25.88 -7.03
C THR A 85 36.24 25.33 -6.57
N ARG A 86 36.82 25.91 -5.50
CA ARG A 86 38.12 25.50 -4.94
C ARG A 86 37.97 25.04 -3.48
N PHE A 87 38.79 24.07 -3.09
CA PHE A 87 39.04 23.78 -1.67
C PHE A 87 40.00 24.81 -1.08
N ASP A 88 39.64 25.43 0.04
CA ASP A 88 40.51 26.34 0.79
C ASP A 88 41.15 25.67 2.00
N ARG A 89 40.37 24.94 2.81
CA ARG A 89 40.84 24.42 4.11
C ARG A 89 40.02 23.26 4.67
N LEU A 90 40.70 22.40 5.42
CA LEU A 90 40.13 21.40 6.32
C LEU A 90 40.52 21.75 7.77
N SER A 91 39.57 21.64 8.70
CA SER A 91 39.82 21.69 10.15
C SER A 91 39.23 20.46 10.85
N ARG A 92 40.06 19.70 11.57
CA ARG A 92 39.69 18.50 12.35
C ARG A 92 39.91 18.76 13.84
N THR A 93 39.01 18.28 14.69
CA THR A 93 39.18 18.18 16.14
C THR A 93 38.42 16.94 16.61
N ALA A 94 39.07 16.07 17.39
CA ALA A 94 38.49 14.78 17.77
C ALA A 94 37.21 14.97 18.61
N GLY A 95 36.18 14.18 18.34
CA GLY A 95 34.85 14.30 18.94
C GLY A 95 34.02 15.47 18.42
N THR A 96 34.39 16.07 17.29
CA THR A 96 33.59 17.10 16.58
C THR A 96 33.56 16.82 15.08
N PRO A 97 32.60 17.38 14.31
CA PRO A 97 32.59 17.25 12.86
C PRO A 97 33.83 17.87 12.20
N ALA A 98 34.30 17.28 11.11
CA ALA A 98 35.35 17.88 10.29
C ALA A 98 34.78 19.04 9.45
N ILE A 99 35.37 20.23 9.55
CA ILE A 99 34.92 21.41 8.80
C ILE A 99 35.69 21.53 7.49
N VAL A 100 34.98 21.52 6.37
CA VAL A 100 35.50 21.66 5.00
C VAL A 100 35.11 23.03 4.46
N GLU A 101 36.09 23.91 4.21
CA GLU A 101 35.89 25.28 3.74
C GLU A 101 36.24 25.40 2.23
N LEU A 102 35.28 25.87 1.43
CA LEU A 102 35.36 26.00 -0.04
C LEU A 102 35.04 27.43 -0.53
N SER A 103 35.67 27.85 -1.62
CA SER A 103 35.34 29.10 -2.35
C SER A 103 34.68 28.78 -3.69
N LEU A 104 33.47 29.29 -3.91
CA LEU A 104 32.78 29.36 -5.19
C LEU A 104 33.31 30.55 -6.02
N PRO A 105 33.30 30.50 -7.37
CA PRO A 105 33.63 31.65 -8.21
C PRO A 105 32.63 32.81 -8.03
N GLU A 106 33.04 34.06 -8.28
CA GLU A 106 32.19 35.24 -8.03
C GLU A 106 30.85 35.22 -8.80
N GLU A 107 30.82 34.64 -9.99
CA GLU A 107 29.59 34.51 -10.80
C GLU A 107 28.59 33.49 -10.22
N ALA A 108 29.00 32.65 -9.26
CA ALA A 108 28.10 31.81 -8.47
C ALA A 108 27.32 32.59 -7.39
N GLY A 109 27.40 33.93 -7.34
CA GLY A 109 26.63 34.78 -6.42
C GLY A 109 25.10 34.75 -6.57
N LYS A 110 24.57 33.86 -7.41
CA LYS A 110 23.13 33.52 -7.56
C LYS A 110 22.82 32.03 -7.33
N LEU A 111 23.81 31.23 -6.94
CA LEU A 111 23.59 29.82 -6.64
C LEU A 111 22.68 29.70 -5.42
N ILE A 112 21.51 29.09 -5.63
CA ILE A 112 20.67 28.56 -4.58
C ILE A 112 21.06 27.09 -4.43
N ILE A 113 21.38 26.66 -3.21
CA ILE A 113 21.65 25.25 -2.89
C ILE A 113 20.50 24.77 -2.02
N ASP A 114 19.70 23.82 -2.51
CA ASP A 114 18.66 23.18 -1.70
C ASP A 114 19.24 22.12 -0.73
N ALA A 115 18.40 21.59 0.16
CA ALA A 115 18.82 20.62 1.17
C ALA A 115 19.28 19.26 0.59
N ILE A 116 18.79 18.87 -0.58
CA ILE A 116 19.17 17.62 -1.27
C ILE A 116 20.55 17.81 -1.92
N GLN A 117 20.76 18.94 -2.60
CA GLN A 117 22.06 19.30 -3.16
C GLN A 117 23.11 19.47 -2.06
N ALA A 118 22.78 20.18 -0.97
CA ALA A 118 23.66 20.36 0.20
C ALA A 118 24.06 19.03 0.82
N SER A 119 23.09 18.20 1.24
CA SER A 119 23.36 16.90 1.86
C SER A 119 24.07 15.92 0.91
N THR A 120 23.89 16.04 -0.40
CA THR A 120 24.66 15.27 -1.40
C THR A 120 26.12 15.72 -1.44
N ILE A 121 26.39 17.02 -1.42
CA ILE A 121 27.76 17.58 -1.35
C ILE A 121 28.46 17.14 -0.07
N GLU A 122 27.78 17.21 1.09
CA GLU A 122 28.36 16.76 2.37
C GLU A 122 28.63 15.25 2.37
N ARG A 123 27.71 14.43 1.84
CA ARG A 123 27.86 12.96 1.72
C ARG A 123 29.02 12.57 0.77
N VAL A 124 29.19 13.29 -0.34
CA VAL A 124 30.33 13.10 -1.27
C VAL A 124 31.65 13.43 -0.58
N LEU A 125 31.71 14.53 0.17
CA LEU A 125 32.92 14.96 0.87
C LEU A 125 33.21 14.10 2.13
N ALA A 126 32.18 13.51 2.76
CA ALA A 126 32.33 12.56 3.86
C ALA A 126 33.09 11.28 3.45
N ARG A 127 32.94 10.82 2.20
CA ARG A 127 33.70 9.68 1.65
C ARG A 127 35.23 9.90 1.67
N ALA A 128 35.71 11.14 1.77
CA ALA A 128 37.14 11.44 1.94
C ALA A 128 37.73 11.01 3.30
N PHE A 129 36.87 10.83 4.31
CA PHE A 129 37.27 10.44 5.67
C PHE A 129 37.12 8.94 5.92
N GLY A 130 36.09 8.32 5.33
CA GLY A 130 35.70 6.94 5.61
C GLY A 130 35.14 6.79 7.03
N ASP A 131 35.18 5.57 7.56
CA ASP A 131 34.69 5.22 8.91
C ASP A 131 35.66 5.68 10.03
N ASP A 132 36.10 6.95 9.98
CA ASP A 132 37.01 7.56 10.97
C ASP A 132 36.30 7.71 12.34
N PRO A 133 36.61 6.87 13.35
CA PRO A 133 35.84 6.80 14.59
C PRO A 133 36.14 7.96 15.56
N GLU A 134 37.05 8.88 15.20
CA GLU A 134 37.32 10.09 15.99
C GLU A 134 36.48 11.30 15.53
N LEU A 135 35.71 11.18 14.44
CA LEU A 135 34.89 12.25 13.88
C LEU A 135 33.40 12.09 14.20
N ALA A 136 32.73 13.21 14.44
CA ALA A 136 31.28 13.27 14.66
C ALA A 136 30.50 13.67 13.38
N GLY A 137 31.07 13.40 12.19
CA GLY A 137 30.52 13.80 10.89
C GLY A 137 31.41 14.81 10.13
N VAL A 138 30.83 15.45 9.11
CA VAL A 138 31.46 16.49 8.28
C VAL A 138 30.48 17.66 8.17
N VAL A 139 31.00 18.89 8.13
CA VAL A 139 30.23 20.12 7.88
C VAL A 139 30.92 20.91 6.76
N VAL A 140 30.17 21.27 5.73
CA VAL A 140 30.67 22.02 4.58
C VAL A 140 30.32 23.50 4.69
N ARG A 141 31.32 24.34 4.42
CA ARG A 141 31.21 25.80 4.47
C ARG A 141 31.63 26.41 3.15
N LEU A 142 30.78 27.26 2.61
CA LEU A 142 30.98 27.91 1.31
C LEU A 142 31.12 29.42 1.47
N ARG A 143 31.92 30.03 0.59
CA ARG A 143 31.92 31.48 0.33
C ARG A 143 31.89 31.73 -1.17
N VAL A 144 31.36 32.89 -1.58
CA VAL A 144 31.46 33.35 -2.97
C VAL A 144 32.61 34.35 -3.07
N GLY A 145 33.55 34.11 -4.00
CA GLY A 145 34.78 34.90 -4.11
C GLY A 145 35.58 34.92 -2.81
N GLU A 146 35.99 36.11 -2.38
CA GLU A 146 36.66 36.34 -1.08
C GLU A 146 35.68 36.83 0.02
N GLY A 147 34.39 36.45 -0.08
CA GLY A 147 33.40 36.68 0.97
C GLY A 147 33.63 35.86 2.26
N PRO A 148 32.79 36.05 3.30
CA PRO A 148 32.82 35.23 4.49
C PRO A 148 32.29 33.81 4.20
N TYR A 149 32.85 32.80 4.87
CA TYR A 149 32.26 31.47 4.89
C TYR A 149 30.94 31.46 5.66
N ARG A 150 29.98 30.70 5.13
CA ARG A 150 28.71 30.33 5.77
C ARG A 150 28.52 28.83 5.63
N ASP A 151 27.76 28.21 6.51
CA ASP A 151 27.39 26.79 6.40
C ASP A 151 26.58 26.55 5.10
N ILE A 152 26.67 25.35 4.52
CA ILE A 152 26.14 25.09 3.16
C ILE A 152 24.62 25.29 3.05
N GLU A 153 23.88 24.92 4.09
CA GLU A 153 22.42 25.14 4.24
C GLU A 153 22.03 26.62 4.09
N ASP A 154 22.93 27.53 4.48
CA ASP A 154 22.71 28.98 4.51
C ASP A 154 22.64 29.58 3.08
N PHE A 155 22.84 28.77 2.04
CA PHE A 155 22.68 29.11 0.61
C PHE A 155 21.32 28.69 0.02
N GLY A 156 20.38 28.21 0.84
CA GLY A 156 19.00 27.95 0.42
C GLY A 156 18.20 29.20 0.01
N PRO A 157 17.02 29.02 -0.62
CA PRO A 157 16.19 30.11 -1.11
C PRO A 157 15.66 30.97 0.05
N ARG A 158 15.73 32.30 -0.10
CA ARG A 158 15.31 33.23 0.95
C ARG A 158 13.87 33.69 0.73
N ALA A 159 13.08 33.71 1.81
CA ALA A 159 11.67 34.11 1.82
C ALA A 159 11.39 35.60 1.52
N ALA A 160 12.34 36.32 0.91
CA ALA A 160 12.22 37.73 0.53
C ALA A 160 11.92 37.94 -0.97
N ASP A 161 12.06 36.90 -1.79
CA ASP A 161 11.93 36.97 -3.26
C ASP A 161 10.53 36.57 -3.78
N LEU A 162 9.55 36.42 -2.89
CA LEU A 162 8.13 36.22 -3.22
C LEU A 162 7.36 37.56 -3.21
N PRO A 163 6.38 37.76 -4.11
CA PRO A 163 5.53 38.95 -4.08
C PRO A 163 4.63 38.98 -2.83
N PRO A 164 4.25 40.17 -2.31
CA PRO A 164 3.50 40.27 -1.07
C PRO A 164 2.00 39.97 -1.25
N ASP A 165 1.47 39.06 -0.44
CA ASP A 165 0.03 38.79 -0.34
C ASP A 165 -0.71 39.99 0.26
N SER A 166 -1.60 40.62 -0.52
CA SER A 166 -2.43 41.73 -0.01
C SER A 166 -3.79 41.89 -0.71
N GLU A 167 -4.63 40.85 -0.73
CA GLU A 167 -6.08 41.03 -1.01
C GLU A 167 -7.01 39.90 -0.50
N ILE A 168 -6.92 39.55 0.79
CA ILE A 168 -8.01 38.89 1.52
C ILE A 168 -8.27 39.65 2.82
N SER A 169 -9.49 40.17 2.98
CA SER A 169 -9.92 40.97 4.14
C SER A 169 -11.13 40.35 4.83
N ASP A 170 -11.04 40.24 6.16
CA ASP A 170 -12.13 39.96 7.12
C ASP A 170 -13.20 38.92 6.74
N ASP A 171 -13.09 37.73 7.33
CA ASP A 171 -14.23 37.18 8.09
C ASP A 171 -13.76 36.65 9.46
N SER A 172 -14.66 36.61 10.43
CA SER A 172 -14.36 36.59 11.87
C SER A 172 -14.92 35.36 12.58
N GLY A 173 -14.26 34.21 12.39
CA GLY A 173 -14.55 32.94 13.07
C GLY A 173 -13.30 32.11 13.37
N LEU A 174 -13.33 31.36 14.46
CA LEU A 174 -12.29 30.37 14.85
C LEU A 174 -10.86 30.93 15.03
N THR A 175 -10.68 31.85 15.98
CA THR A 175 -9.38 32.39 16.39
C THR A 175 -8.50 31.38 17.16
N ALA A 176 -7.97 30.38 16.46
CA ALA A 176 -6.88 29.51 16.95
C ALA A 176 -6.03 28.82 15.86
N ARG A 177 -6.16 29.16 14.56
CA ARG A 177 -5.35 28.59 13.45
C ARG A 177 -3.85 29.00 13.46
N GLN A 178 -3.27 29.32 14.63
CA GLN A 178 -1.90 29.82 14.77
C GLN A 178 -0.84 28.69 14.80
N GLY A 179 -0.97 27.74 13.87
CA GLY A 179 -0.06 26.59 13.66
C GLY A 179 0.60 26.56 12.27
N GLN A 180 0.35 27.57 11.42
CA GLN A 180 0.80 27.66 10.01
C GLN A 180 2.34 27.88 9.84
N GLN A 181 3.13 27.46 10.84
CA GLN A 181 4.56 27.78 11.02
C GLN A 181 5.46 26.56 11.30
N ASN A 182 4.93 25.33 11.44
CA ASN A 182 5.74 24.10 11.32
C ASN A 182 5.84 23.67 9.84
N ARG A 183 6.22 24.60 8.95
CA ARG A 183 6.28 24.35 7.49
C ARG A 183 7.39 23.36 7.15
N ALA A 184 7.11 22.44 6.23
CA ALA A 184 8.09 21.62 5.51
C ALA A 184 9.13 20.89 6.40
N ALA A 185 8.69 20.36 7.55
CA ALA A 185 9.55 19.61 8.48
C ALA A 185 9.73 18.12 8.11
N ALA A 186 9.22 17.69 6.96
CA ALA A 186 9.57 16.42 6.32
C ALA A 186 10.29 16.74 5.01
N ALA A 187 11.61 16.50 4.98
CA ALA A 187 12.29 16.31 3.71
C ALA A 187 11.90 14.92 3.20
N LEU A 188 11.55 14.80 1.91
CA LEU A 188 11.27 13.53 1.27
C LEU A 188 12.57 12.71 1.15
N VAL A 189 12.91 12.03 2.23
CA VAL A 189 13.70 10.81 2.22
C VAL A 189 12.87 9.77 1.47
N GLU A 190 13.49 8.95 0.63
CA GLU A 190 12.88 7.68 0.23
C GLU A 190 12.80 6.80 1.49
N THR A 191 11.67 6.90 2.19
CA THR A 191 11.33 5.99 3.28
C THR A 191 11.33 4.57 2.71
N PRO A 192 12.07 3.60 3.32
CA PRO A 192 11.88 2.21 2.95
C PRO A 192 10.41 1.86 3.18
N ALA A 193 9.81 1.14 2.22
CA ALA A 193 8.37 0.87 2.16
C ALA A 193 7.77 0.60 3.55
N VAL A 194 6.84 1.46 3.97
CA VAL A 194 6.40 1.57 5.35
C VAL A 194 5.81 0.24 5.80
N GLU A 195 6.30 -0.30 6.93
CA GLU A 195 5.77 -1.56 7.46
C GLU A 195 4.27 -1.42 7.76
N ALA A 196 3.43 -2.06 6.92
CA ALA A 196 1.99 -1.99 7.03
C ALA A 196 1.52 -2.34 8.45
N ILE A 197 0.93 -1.35 9.13
CA ILE A 197 0.41 -1.53 10.48
C ILE A 197 -0.83 -2.39 10.38
N GLY A 198 -0.67 -3.70 10.57
CA GLY A 198 -1.80 -4.61 10.70
C GLY A 198 -2.78 -4.10 11.76
N GLY A 199 -3.88 -3.52 11.31
CA GLY A 199 -4.88 -2.95 12.21
C GLY A 199 -5.49 -4.03 13.10
N PRO A 200 -6.08 -3.66 14.26
CA PRO A 200 -6.90 -4.57 15.04
C PRO A 200 -8.18 -4.90 14.26
N ILE A 201 -8.10 -5.88 13.35
CA ILE A 201 -9.22 -6.49 12.64
C ILE A 201 -9.67 -7.73 13.43
N ALA A 202 -10.99 -7.95 13.52
CA ALA A 202 -11.63 -9.04 14.26
C ALA A 202 -10.83 -10.36 14.34
N HIS A 203 -10.80 -10.96 15.53
CA HIS A 203 -10.15 -12.23 15.79
C HIS A 203 -10.79 -13.37 14.99
N GLY A 204 -9.96 -14.34 14.58
CA GLY A 204 -10.32 -15.41 13.65
C GLY A 204 -10.80 -16.69 14.33
N ASP A 205 -10.14 -17.81 14.05
CA ASP A 205 -10.54 -19.15 14.52
C ASP A 205 -10.39 -19.40 16.03
N GLY A 206 -9.95 -18.40 16.80
CA GLY A 206 -9.80 -18.52 18.24
C GLY A 206 -8.72 -17.62 18.82
N GLN A 207 -8.31 -17.97 20.03
CA GLN A 207 -7.13 -17.41 20.68
C GLN A 207 -5.88 -18.12 20.13
N PRO A 208 -4.89 -17.41 19.55
CA PRO A 208 -3.64 -18.02 19.13
C PRO A 208 -2.89 -18.70 20.28
N GLN A 209 -1.98 -19.62 19.94
CA GLN A 209 -1.01 -20.14 20.89
C GLN A 209 0.31 -19.40 20.70
N GLY A 210 0.82 -18.80 21.78
CA GLY A 210 2.08 -18.06 21.81
C GLY A 210 2.80 -18.19 23.16
N ALA A 211 3.76 -17.30 23.42
CA ALA A 211 4.60 -17.36 24.61
C ALA A 211 3.81 -17.21 25.92
N LEU A 212 2.68 -16.49 25.88
CA LEU A 212 1.83 -16.23 27.05
C LEU A 212 0.66 -17.22 27.19
N SER A 213 0.69 -18.35 26.46
CA SER A 213 -0.34 -19.40 26.52
C SER A 213 -0.55 -19.92 27.95
N GLY A 214 -1.72 -19.63 28.55
CA GLY A 214 -2.04 -20.03 29.92
C GLY A 214 -1.49 -19.11 31.02
N VAL A 215 -0.97 -17.94 30.65
CA VAL A 215 -0.74 -16.77 31.49
C VAL A 215 -2.00 -15.90 31.53
N VAL A 216 -2.34 -15.35 32.70
CA VAL A 216 -3.42 -14.37 32.89
C VAL A 216 -2.81 -12.98 33.03
N VAL A 217 -3.18 -12.04 32.15
CA VAL A 217 -2.66 -10.67 32.19
C VAL A 217 -3.78 -9.70 32.54
N TYR A 218 -3.66 -9.10 33.71
CA TYR A 218 -4.57 -8.11 34.26
C TYR A 218 -4.17 -6.72 33.72
N ILE A 219 -5.11 -6.01 33.06
CA ILE A 219 -4.80 -4.74 32.39
C ILE A 219 -5.72 -3.59 32.80
N SER A 220 -5.15 -2.40 32.96
CA SER A 220 -5.83 -1.19 33.44
C SER A 220 -5.35 0.07 32.71
N ALA A 221 -6.25 1.05 32.53
CA ALA A 221 -5.96 2.36 31.94
C ALA A 221 -6.00 3.49 32.99
N GLY A 222 -5.87 3.14 34.27
CA GLY A 222 -5.71 4.08 35.39
C GLY A 222 -6.94 4.95 35.65
N HIS A 223 -6.88 6.20 35.20
CA HIS A 223 -7.92 7.22 35.40
C HIS A 223 -9.11 7.04 34.43
N GLY A 224 -9.89 8.11 34.16
CA GLY A 224 -11.18 8.04 33.48
C GLY A 224 -12.22 8.95 34.13
N TRP A 225 -13.41 9.09 33.53
CA TRP A 225 -14.48 9.92 34.09
C TRP A 225 -14.82 9.51 35.54
N THR A 226 -14.78 10.50 36.43
CA THR A 226 -14.92 10.33 37.86
C THR A 226 -15.89 11.34 38.45
N ALA A 227 -16.74 10.90 39.39
CA ALA A 227 -17.64 11.77 40.13
C ALA A 227 -16.87 12.65 41.14
N GLY A 228 -16.90 13.97 40.90
CA GLY A 228 -16.42 14.98 41.84
C GLY A 228 -17.50 15.40 42.84
N GLY A 229 -17.25 16.48 43.58
CA GLY A 229 -18.19 16.97 44.61
C GLY A 229 -19.51 17.52 44.08
N SER A 230 -19.64 17.78 42.77
CA SER A 230 -20.87 18.27 42.13
C SER A 230 -20.97 18.05 40.61
N SER A 231 -19.92 17.55 39.96
CA SER A 231 -19.88 17.26 38.52
C SER A 231 -18.97 16.06 38.25
N TRP A 232 -19.19 15.38 37.13
CA TRP A 232 -18.21 14.47 36.57
C TRP A 232 -17.00 15.25 36.05
N TYR A 233 -15.80 14.68 36.18
CA TYR A 233 -14.54 15.28 35.73
C TYR A 233 -13.52 14.20 35.33
N LEU A 234 -12.53 14.59 34.54
CA LEU A 234 -11.36 13.80 34.16
C LEU A 234 -10.21 14.17 35.08
N GLN A 235 -9.33 13.24 35.44
CA GLN A 235 -8.30 13.52 36.44
C GLN A 235 -7.19 14.43 35.88
N ARG A 236 -6.94 14.41 34.56
CA ARG A 236 -6.08 15.38 33.88
C ARG A 236 -6.88 16.40 33.05
N PRO A 237 -6.34 17.61 32.86
CA PRO A 237 -6.92 18.59 31.94
C PRO A 237 -6.70 18.16 30.48
N LEU A 238 -7.47 18.77 29.57
CA LEU A 238 -7.11 18.84 28.15
C LEU A 238 -5.82 19.66 28.01
N LEU A 239 -4.78 19.04 27.45
CA LEU A 239 -3.48 19.64 27.23
C LEU A 239 -2.93 19.17 25.88
N LEU A 240 -2.45 20.12 25.06
CA LEU A 240 -1.78 19.82 23.78
C LEU A 240 -2.61 18.87 22.85
N ASN A 241 -3.92 19.07 22.80
CA ASN A 241 -4.92 18.26 22.07
C ASN A 241 -5.12 16.82 22.56
N MET A 242 -4.67 16.44 23.76
CA MET A 242 -4.97 15.14 24.37
C MET A 242 -5.44 15.25 25.84
N VAL A 243 -5.97 14.14 26.36
CA VAL A 243 -6.19 13.91 27.79
C VAL A 243 -5.59 12.55 28.15
N GLU A 244 -4.84 12.48 29.25
CA GLU A 244 -4.27 11.23 29.76
C GLU A 244 -5.33 10.13 29.92
N ASP A 245 -6.43 10.42 30.61
CA ASP A 245 -7.56 9.52 30.89
C ASP A 245 -8.08 8.77 29.64
N TYR A 246 -7.95 9.37 28.45
CA TYR A 246 -8.30 8.79 27.15
C TYR A 246 -7.09 8.13 26.45
N GLY A 247 -5.94 8.81 26.42
CA GLY A 247 -4.71 8.25 25.85
C GLY A 247 -4.24 6.96 26.54
N ASN A 248 -4.69 6.69 27.77
CA ASN A 248 -4.44 5.44 28.48
C ASN A 248 -5.31 4.27 27.97
N ILE A 249 -6.59 4.52 27.64
CA ILE A 249 -7.48 3.46 27.11
C ILE A 249 -7.15 3.16 25.64
N ASP A 250 -6.78 4.19 24.87
CA ASP A 250 -6.29 4.02 23.50
C ASP A 250 -5.00 3.16 23.48
N GLN A 251 -4.10 3.33 24.46
CA GLN A 251 -2.94 2.45 24.64
C GLN A 251 -3.30 1.03 25.08
N LEU A 252 -4.23 0.89 26.04
CA LEU A 252 -4.66 -0.40 26.57
C LEU A 252 -5.26 -1.28 25.48
N ASN A 253 -6.02 -0.70 24.56
CA ASN A 253 -6.65 -1.44 23.47
C ASN A 253 -5.61 -2.08 22.54
N SER A 254 -4.63 -1.33 22.02
CA SER A 254 -3.55 -1.92 21.21
C SER A 254 -2.78 -3.03 21.96
N PHE A 255 -2.55 -2.83 23.26
CA PHE A 255 -1.91 -3.85 24.11
C PHE A 255 -2.76 -5.10 24.31
N ALA A 256 -4.09 -4.97 24.47
CA ALA A 256 -5.00 -6.09 24.63
C ALA A 256 -4.98 -7.04 23.41
N HIS A 257 -5.00 -6.50 22.18
CA HIS A 257 -4.90 -7.32 20.98
C HIS A 257 -3.51 -7.97 20.83
N ARG A 258 -2.40 -7.23 21.02
CA ARG A 258 -1.03 -7.79 20.99
C ARG A 258 -0.84 -8.89 22.07
N LEU A 259 -1.44 -8.75 23.25
CA LEU A 259 -1.46 -9.78 24.31
C LEU A 259 -2.25 -11.03 23.91
N TYR A 260 -3.46 -10.86 23.36
CA TYR A 260 -4.32 -11.95 22.94
C TYR A 260 -3.65 -12.81 21.85
N ASN A 261 -2.98 -12.17 20.90
CA ASN A 261 -2.24 -12.87 19.84
C ASN A 261 -0.95 -13.55 20.34
N ALA A 262 -0.41 -13.15 21.50
CA ALA A 262 0.63 -13.87 22.23
C ALA A 262 0.09 -15.04 23.09
N GLY A 263 -1.23 -15.28 23.10
CA GLY A 263 -1.90 -16.37 23.82
C GLY A 263 -2.30 -16.08 25.27
N ALA A 264 -2.20 -14.82 25.72
CA ALA A 264 -2.57 -14.43 27.08
C ALA A 264 -4.09 -14.43 27.29
N VAL A 265 -4.56 -14.89 28.46
CA VAL A 265 -5.92 -14.62 28.93
C VAL A 265 -5.97 -13.19 29.44
N VAL A 266 -6.69 -12.32 28.73
CA VAL A 266 -6.75 -10.88 29.01
C VAL A 266 -7.92 -10.54 29.93
N VAL A 267 -7.63 -9.78 31.00
CA VAL A 267 -8.62 -9.39 32.01
C VAL A 267 -8.59 -7.86 32.20
N PRO A 268 -9.50 -7.10 31.57
CA PRO A 268 -9.47 -5.64 31.52
C PRO A 268 -10.36 -4.96 32.58
N TYR A 269 -9.83 -3.93 33.24
CA TYR A 269 -10.53 -3.16 34.28
C TYR A 269 -11.14 -1.82 33.81
N ARG A 270 -10.92 -1.47 32.55
CA ARG A 270 -11.81 -0.63 31.72
C ARG A 270 -12.05 -1.46 30.44
N PRO A 271 -13.30 -1.64 29.95
CA PRO A 271 -13.59 -2.52 28.81
C PRO A 271 -12.73 -2.26 27.56
N VAL A 272 -12.47 -3.31 26.79
CA VAL A 272 -11.68 -3.27 25.54
C VAL A 272 -12.58 -2.89 24.36
N GLY A 273 -12.07 -2.15 23.39
CA GLY A 273 -12.82 -1.63 22.24
C GLY A 273 -13.71 -0.43 22.60
N TYR A 274 -14.58 -0.03 21.66
CA TYR A 274 -15.41 1.18 21.77
C TYR A 274 -16.86 0.91 21.35
N GLN A 275 -17.49 -0.11 21.96
CA GLN A 275 -18.84 -0.57 21.61
C GLN A 275 -19.86 -0.09 22.66
N PRO A 276 -20.53 1.06 22.47
CA PRO A 276 -21.39 1.69 23.47
C PRO A 276 -22.72 0.96 23.70
N VAL A 277 -23.05 -0.04 22.87
CA VAL A 277 -24.18 -0.95 23.11
C VAL A 277 -23.68 -2.16 23.90
N GLU A 278 -24.49 -2.66 24.82
CA GLU A 278 -24.23 -3.94 25.51
C GLU A 278 -25.39 -4.91 25.36
N ILE A 279 -25.06 -6.20 25.34
CA ILE A 279 -25.99 -7.30 25.54
C ILE A 279 -25.32 -8.25 26.54
N VAL A 280 -25.89 -8.38 27.74
CA VAL A 280 -25.45 -9.37 28.73
C VAL A 280 -26.56 -10.41 28.89
N LEU A 281 -26.19 -11.67 28.88
CA LEU A 281 -27.10 -12.81 29.03
C LEU A 281 -26.63 -13.66 30.21
N ASP A 282 -27.48 -13.81 31.22
CA ASP A 282 -27.24 -14.71 32.34
C ASP A 282 -27.72 -16.15 32.05
N ASN A 283 -27.22 -17.13 32.79
CA ASN A 283 -27.51 -18.56 32.69
C ASN A 283 -29.00 -19.00 32.73
N ASP A 284 -29.95 -18.13 33.09
CA ASP A 284 -31.38 -18.42 33.05
C ASP A 284 -32.18 -17.54 32.07
N ASP A 285 -31.53 -16.59 31.38
CA ASP A 285 -32.19 -15.64 30.48
C ASP A 285 -32.80 -16.30 29.23
N PRO A 286 -33.82 -15.68 28.59
CA PRO A 286 -34.49 -16.22 27.41
C PRO A 286 -33.58 -16.45 26.19
N GLY A 287 -32.42 -15.80 26.15
CA GLY A 287 -31.40 -16.00 25.11
C GLY A 287 -30.48 -17.21 25.34
N VAL A 288 -30.62 -17.92 26.46
CA VAL A 288 -29.71 -19.00 26.86
C VAL A 288 -30.38 -20.37 26.83
N THR A 289 -29.74 -21.33 26.16
CA THR A 289 -30.26 -22.69 25.92
C THR A 289 -29.25 -23.74 26.34
N PHE A 290 -29.75 -24.88 26.82
CA PHE A 290 -28.93 -25.95 27.40
C PHE A 290 -29.24 -27.29 26.75
N THR A 291 -28.18 -28.02 26.40
CA THR A 291 -28.23 -29.39 25.88
C THR A 291 -27.37 -30.31 26.73
N GLY A 292 -27.72 -31.59 26.77
CA GLY A 292 -27.07 -32.56 27.67
C GLY A 292 -27.51 -32.42 29.14
N SER A 293 -26.67 -32.87 30.06
CA SER A 293 -26.97 -32.87 31.51
C SER A 293 -26.28 -31.72 32.22
N TRP A 294 -27.07 -30.73 32.66
CA TRP A 294 -26.63 -29.61 33.48
C TRP A 294 -27.31 -29.66 34.85
N SER A 295 -26.58 -29.24 35.89
CA SER A 295 -27.06 -29.14 37.27
C SER A 295 -27.08 -27.68 37.70
N ASN A 296 -28.09 -27.28 38.46
CA ASN A 296 -28.14 -25.95 39.06
C ASN A 296 -27.19 -25.88 40.27
N SER A 297 -26.49 -24.76 40.40
CA SER A 297 -25.71 -24.38 41.57
C SER A 297 -26.60 -24.06 42.78
N SER A 298 -25.99 -24.06 43.97
CA SER A 298 -26.53 -23.46 45.19
C SER A 298 -25.50 -22.57 45.89
N THR A 299 -24.51 -22.05 45.15
CA THR A 299 -23.50 -21.12 45.65
C THR A 299 -24.13 -19.75 45.95
N THR A 300 -23.67 -19.08 47.00
CA THR A 300 -24.22 -17.80 47.47
C THR A 300 -23.31 -16.59 47.19
N SER A 301 -22.22 -16.76 46.45
CA SER A 301 -21.25 -15.69 46.14
C SER A 301 -20.33 -16.02 44.96
N GLY A 302 -19.91 -14.99 44.21
CA GLY A 302 -18.92 -15.07 43.14
C GLY A 302 -19.49 -15.36 41.74
N TYR A 303 -20.79 -15.13 41.53
CA TYR A 303 -21.53 -15.40 40.30
C TYR A 303 -22.26 -14.14 39.80
N TYR A 304 -22.61 -14.11 38.51
CA TYR A 304 -23.32 -12.98 37.89
C TYR A 304 -24.85 -13.08 38.06
N GLU A 305 -25.55 -11.95 38.07
CA GLU A 305 -27.00 -11.84 38.26
C GLU A 305 -27.44 -10.47 37.76
N ASN A 306 -27.98 -10.41 36.52
CA ASN A 306 -28.43 -9.15 35.92
C ASN A 306 -29.86 -8.74 36.35
N GLY A 307 -30.58 -9.60 37.07
CA GLY A 307 -31.97 -9.38 37.48
C GLY A 307 -32.99 -9.35 36.33
N ALA A 308 -32.59 -9.65 35.09
CA ALA A 308 -33.49 -9.71 33.94
C ALA A 308 -34.43 -10.93 34.03
N THR A 309 -33.90 -12.05 34.52
CA THR A 309 -34.66 -13.26 34.84
C THR A 309 -34.38 -13.69 36.28
N ALA A 310 -35.40 -13.69 37.13
CA ALA A 310 -35.24 -13.99 38.56
C ALA A 310 -35.56 -15.46 38.89
N SER A 311 -34.89 -16.45 38.26
CA SER A 311 -35.12 -17.86 38.63
C SER A 311 -34.42 -18.26 39.95
N GLY A 312 -33.43 -17.49 40.39
CA GLY A 312 -32.63 -17.79 41.59
C GLY A 312 -31.68 -18.98 41.40
N VAL A 313 -31.19 -19.20 40.17
CA VAL A 313 -30.18 -20.21 39.83
C VAL A 313 -28.82 -19.51 39.68
N PRO A 314 -27.87 -19.66 40.64
CA PRO A 314 -26.63 -18.88 40.66
C PRO A 314 -25.66 -19.15 39.51
N TYR A 315 -25.68 -20.38 39.00
CA TYR A 315 -25.01 -20.83 37.78
C TYR A 315 -25.44 -22.25 37.48
N ARG A 316 -25.17 -22.73 36.27
CA ARG A 316 -25.30 -24.14 35.92
C ARG A 316 -23.91 -24.75 35.72
N TYR A 317 -23.78 -26.04 36.02
CA TYR A 317 -22.54 -26.77 35.83
C TYR A 317 -22.79 -28.14 35.19
N ALA A 318 -21.82 -28.59 34.40
CA ALA A 318 -21.81 -29.92 33.80
C ALA A 318 -20.48 -30.61 34.10
N ALA A 319 -20.50 -31.93 34.31
CA ALA A 319 -19.29 -32.72 34.49
C ALA A 319 -18.44 -32.69 33.21
N ALA A 320 -17.14 -32.47 33.36
CA ALA A 320 -16.18 -32.52 32.26
C ALA A 320 -16.11 -33.94 31.66
N SER A 321 -15.97 -34.02 30.34
CA SER A 321 -15.96 -35.27 29.57
C SER A 321 -14.98 -35.18 28.41
N SER A 322 -14.30 -36.27 28.05
CA SER A 322 -13.40 -36.27 26.88
C SER A 322 -14.13 -36.13 25.54
N THR A 323 -15.46 -36.27 25.53
CA THR A 323 -16.35 -36.01 24.39
C THR A 323 -17.46 -35.02 24.77
N GLU A 324 -17.73 -34.04 23.91
CA GLU A 324 -18.85 -33.11 24.06
C GLU A 324 -20.17 -33.88 24.28
N THR A 325 -20.78 -33.61 25.43
CA THR A 325 -21.97 -34.33 25.95
C THR A 325 -22.97 -33.40 26.64
N ALA A 326 -22.56 -32.16 26.92
CA ALA A 326 -23.40 -31.06 27.38
C ALA A 326 -22.85 -29.73 26.86
N VAL A 327 -23.72 -28.87 26.32
CA VAL A 327 -23.39 -27.54 25.81
C VAL A 327 -24.42 -26.53 26.30
N ALA A 328 -23.97 -25.36 26.74
CA ALA A 328 -24.81 -24.20 26.97
C ALA A 328 -24.55 -23.17 25.86
N ARG A 329 -25.59 -22.53 25.32
CA ARG A 329 -25.49 -21.55 24.22
C ARG A 329 -26.20 -20.25 24.60
N TYR A 330 -25.48 -19.14 24.46
CA TYR A 330 -25.91 -17.77 24.72
C TYR A 330 -26.08 -17.05 23.37
N THR A 331 -27.31 -16.78 22.95
CA THR A 331 -27.64 -16.17 21.65
C THR A 331 -28.15 -14.73 21.85
N PRO A 332 -27.34 -13.70 21.58
CA PRO A 332 -27.77 -12.30 21.64
C PRO A 332 -28.68 -11.95 20.44
N ALA A 333 -29.41 -10.84 20.58
CA ALA A 333 -30.09 -10.17 19.48
C ALA A 333 -29.31 -8.91 19.09
N ILE A 334 -28.30 -9.06 18.23
CA ILE A 334 -27.42 -7.98 17.78
C ILE A 334 -28.25 -6.93 17.02
N PRO A 335 -28.29 -5.65 17.44
CA PRO A 335 -29.15 -4.64 16.79
C PRO A 335 -28.57 -4.13 15.47
N THR A 336 -27.25 -4.14 15.32
CA THR A 336 -26.51 -3.59 14.18
C THR A 336 -25.28 -4.44 13.89
N SER A 337 -25.02 -4.76 12.61
CA SER A 337 -23.78 -5.40 12.20
C SER A 337 -22.57 -4.52 12.57
N GLY A 338 -21.46 -5.14 12.92
CA GLY A 338 -20.24 -4.44 13.34
C GLY A 338 -19.37 -5.27 14.27
N PHE A 339 -18.39 -4.60 14.88
CA PHE A 339 -17.42 -5.22 15.79
C PHE A 339 -17.94 -5.18 17.24
N TRP A 340 -17.83 -6.33 17.92
CA TRP A 340 -18.26 -6.49 19.32
C TRP A 340 -17.17 -7.20 20.12
N PRO A 341 -16.63 -6.58 21.19
CA PRO A 341 -15.82 -7.28 22.17
C PRO A 341 -16.72 -8.25 22.96
N VAL A 342 -16.26 -9.47 23.17
CA VAL A 342 -17.03 -10.54 23.83
C VAL A 342 -16.32 -10.96 25.12
N TYR A 343 -17.09 -11.18 26.18
CA TYR A 343 -16.56 -11.53 27.51
C TYR A 343 -17.35 -12.68 28.13
N CYS A 344 -16.69 -13.42 29.02
CA CYS A 344 -17.35 -14.38 29.92
C CYS A 344 -17.16 -13.99 31.38
N TRP A 345 -18.18 -14.29 32.19
CA TRP A 345 -18.07 -14.40 33.63
C TRP A 345 -18.07 -15.89 33.99
N THR A 346 -17.38 -16.28 35.06
CA THR A 346 -17.43 -17.63 35.63
C THR A 346 -16.78 -17.60 37.02
N LYS A 347 -17.34 -18.33 37.98
CA LYS A 347 -16.68 -18.59 39.27
C LYS A 347 -15.59 -19.67 39.15
N ASP A 348 -14.33 -19.32 39.42
CA ASP A 348 -13.22 -20.27 39.65
C ASP A 348 -13.40 -21.11 40.92
N ASP A 349 -12.80 -22.31 40.91
CA ASP A 349 -12.66 -23.19 42.07
C ASP A 349 -11.69 -24.35 41.80
N THR A 350 -11.44 -25.18 42.81
CA THR A 350 -10.55 -26.37 42.70
C THR A 350 -11.05 -27.45 41.75
N ASP A 351 -12.37 -27.60 41.60
CA ASP A 351 -13.01 -28.62 40.77
C ASP A 351 -13.35 -28.13 39.34
N ARG A 352 -12.85 -26.95 38.95
CA ARG A 352 -12.95 -26.45 37.56
C ARG A 352 -11.99 -27.17 36.62
N VAL A 353 -12.17 -26.93 35.33
CA VAL A 353 -11.27 -27.36 34.25
C VAL A 353 -10.92 -26.16 33.35
N LYS A 354 -9.95 -26.35 32.47
CA LYS A 354 -9.79 -25.55 31.26
C LYS A 354 -11.06 -25.69 30.41
N GLN A 355 -11.79 -24.60 30.28
CA GLN A 355 -13.14 -24.52 29.73
C GLN A 355 -13.11 -23.95 28.32
N THR A 356 -13.79 -24.62 27.39
CA THR A 356 -13.84 -24.22 25.98
C THR A 356 -15.07 -23.36 25.70
N TYR A 357 -14.82 -22.15 25.20
CA TYR A 357 -15.79 -21.24 24.63
C TYR A 357 -15.72 -21.30 23.10
N ARG A 358 -16.87 -21.40 22.43
CA ARG A 358 -16.98 -21.25 20.97
C ARG A 358 -17.79 -19.99 20.64
N VAL A 359 -17.17 -18.97 20.07
CA VAL A 359 -17.86 -17.76 19.60
C VAL A 359 -18.25 -17.96 18.14
N LYS A 360 -19.54 -17.97 17.81
CA LYS A 360 -20.04 -17.92 16.42
C LYS A 360 -20.19 -16.46 16.00
N HIS A 361 -19.43 -16.04 15.00
CA HIS A 361 -19.40 -14.68 14.43
C HIS A 361 -19.60 -14.77 12.90
N SER A 362 -19.56 -13.66 12.14
CA SER A 362 -19.91 -13.69 10.70
C SER A 362 -18.92 -14.51 9.85
N GLY A 363 -17.62 -14.48 10.19
CA GLY A 363 -16.56 -15.19 9.47
C GLY A 363 -16.37 -16.68 9.79
N GLY A 364 -16.89 -17.18 10.91
CA GLY A 364 -16.51 -18.51 11.38
C GLY A 364 -17.02 -18.86 12.77
N THR A 365 -16.27 -19.73 13.47
CA THR A 365 -16.50 -20.07 14.87
C THR A 365 -15.16 -20.08 15.60
N ALA A 366 -14.89 -19.03 16.37
CA ALA A 366 -13.67 -18.88 17.15
C ALA A 366 -13.67 -19.79 18.38
N THR A 367 -12.53 -20.42 18.70
CA THR A 367 -12.38 -21.27 19.90
C THR A 367 -11.41 -20.64 20.91
N VAL A 368 -11.87 -20.44 22.14
CA VAL A 368 -11.09 -19.83 23.23
C VAL A 368 -11.11 -20.75 24.44
N VAL A 369 -9.99 -20.86 25.17
CA VAL A 369 -9.88 -21.78 26.32
C VAL A 369 -9.35 -21.06 27.55
N ILE A 370 -10.16 -20.94 28.60
CA ILE A 370 -9.78 -20.28 29.85
C ILE A 370 -9.62 -21.29 30.99
N ASP A 371 -8.57 -21.11 31.78
CA ASP A 371 -8.23 -21.95 32.93
C ASP A 371 -8.92 -21.44 34.20
N HIS A 372 -10.19 -21.82 34.40
CA HIS A 372 -10.95 -21.45 35.59
C HIS A 372 -10.50 -22.17 36.89
N GLN A 373 -9.37 -22.90 36.85
CA GLN A 373 -8.68 -23.33 38.08
C GLN A 373 -7.83 -22.20 38.69
N ILE A 374 -7.57 -21.12 37.92
CA ILE A 374 -6.73 -19.98 38.33
C ILE A 374 -7.41 -18.60 38.28
N VAL A 375 -8.45 -18.40 37.45
CA VAL A 375 -9.11 -17.08 37.26
C VAL A 375 -10.64 -17.17 37.08
N GLY A 376 -11.36 -16.24 37.70
CA GLY A 376 -12.83 -16.10 37.61
C GLY A 376 -13.32 -14.88 38.40
N LYS A 377 -14.60 -14.83 38.81
CA LYS A 377 -15.23 -13.74 39.62
C LYS A 377 -15.11 -12.32 38.98
N GLY A 378 -15.17 -12.24 37.67
CA GLY A 378 -15.15 -10.99 36.90
C GLY A 378 -15.18 -11.25 35.40
N TRP A 379 -15.17 -10.18 34.59
CA TRP A 379 -15.20 -10.27 33.13
C TRP A 379 -13.82 -10.62 32.55
N MET A 380 -13.73 -11.74 31.83
CA MET A 380 -12.54 -12.17 31.08
C MET A 380 -12.83 -12.02 29.57
N TRP A 381 -11.90 -11.44 28.81
CA TRP A 381 -12.11 -11.15 27.39
C TRP A 381 -11.90 -12.39 26.52
N LEU A 382 -12.88 -12.71 25.69
CA LEU A 382 -12.84 -13.78 24.69
C LEU A 382 -12.36 -13.28 23.31
N GLY A 383 -12.07 -11.99 23.17
CA GLY A 383 -11.67 -11.35 21.90
C GLY A 383 -12.75 -10.43 21.31
N GLU A 384 -12.42 -9.77 20.20
CA GLU A 384 -13.36 -8.94 19.44
C GLU A 384 -13.67 -9.56 18.09
N TYR A 385 -14.95 -9.60 17.72
CA TYR A 385 -15.45 -10.30 16.54
C TYR A 385 -16.47 -9.46 15.78
N HIS A 386 -16.52 -9.60 14.46
CA HIS A 386 -17.59 -9.01 13.66
C HIS A 386 -18.85 -9.89 13.69
N PHE A 387 -19.98 -9.30 14.09
CA PHE A 387 -21.30 -9.94 14.10
C PHE A 387 -22.20 -9.29 13.05
N GLU A 388 -23.11 -10.08 12.49
CA GLU A 388 -24.26 -9.54 11.76
C GLU A 388 -25.43 -9.25 12.70
N ALA A 389 -26.27 -8.28 12.31
CA ALA A 389 -27.52 -8.00 13.00
C ALA A 389 -28.46 -9.23 13.06
N GLY A 390 -29.24 -9.32 14.14
CA GLY A 390 -30.11 -10.46 14.45
C GLY A 390 -29.45 -11.46 15.39
N THR A 391 -29.80 -12.74 15.24
CA THR A 391 -29.46 -13.84 16.17
C THR A 391 -28.56 -14.92 15.55
N GLY A 392 -27.82 -14.56 14.48
CA GLY A 392 -26.96 -15.49 13.74
C GLY A 392 -25.66 -15.85 14.46
N GLY A 393 -25.17 -14.97 15.33
CA GLY A 393 -24.02 -15.23 16.22
C GLY A 393 -24.45 -15.64 17.63
N TYR A 394 -23.53 -16.25 18.37
CA TYR A 394 -23.74 -16.75 19.73
C TYR A 394 -22.41 -17.12 20.40
N VAL A 395 -22.41 -17.40 21.70
CA VAL A 395 -21.31 -18.11 22.38
C VAL A 395 -21.82 -19.45 22.91
N GLU A 396 -21.02 -20.50 22.78
CA GLU A 396 -21.23 -21.80 23.42
C GLU A 396 -20.18 -22.12 24.45
N ILE A 397 -20.58 -22.74 25.55
CA ILE A 397 -19.71 -23.35 26.56
C ILE A 397 -19.84 -24.86 26.44
N SER A 398 -18.74 -25.55 26.12
CA SER A 398 -18.69 -27.00 25.99
C SER A 398 -18.18 -27.67 27.27
N ASN A 399 -18.78 -28.81 27.64
CA ASN A 399 -18.23 -29.68 28.69
C ASN A 399 -17.06 -30.57 28.22
N GLN A 400 -16.60 -30.43 26.98
CA GLN A 400 -15.48 -31.21 26.48
C GLN A 400 -14.15 -30.76 27.11
N SER A 401 -13.54 -31.63 27.92
CA SER A 401 -12.20 -31.45 28.48
C SER A 401 -11.57 -32.79 28.84
N ASN A 402 -10.24 -32.87 28.74
CA ASN A 402 -9.47 -34.05 29.16
C ASN A 402 -9.14 -34.05 30.67
N GLN A 403 -9.54 -33.01 31.40
CA GLN A 403 -9.41 -32.92 32.86
C GLN A 403 -10.66 -33.46 33.57
N THR A 404 -10.49 -33.97 34.80
CA THR A 404 -11.61 -34.31 35.69
C THR A 404 -12.03 -33.08 36.48
N GLY A 405 -13.31 -32.71 36.41
CA GLY A 405 -13.88 -31.53 37.08
C GLY A 405 -15.25 -31.17 36.50
N VAL A 406 -15.62 -29.90 36.58
CA VAL A 406 -16.85 -29.34 36.00
C VAL A 406 -16.56 -28.09 35.15
N VAL A 407 -17.38 -27.89 34.12
CA VAL A 407 -17.53 -26.60 33.43
C VAL A 407 -18.72 -25.83 33.99
N ILE A 408 -18.65 -24.50 33.91
CA ILE A 408 -19.62 -23.56 34.47
C ILE A 408 -20.27 -22.74 33.35
N SER A 409 -21.57 -22.52 33.48
CA SER A 409 -22.39 -21.64 32.66
C SER A 409 -23.02 -20.60 33.60
N ASP A 410 -22.51 -19.38 33.50
CA ASP A 410 -22.75 -18.20 34.36
C ASP A 410 -23.25 -17.09 33.38
N ALA A 411 -22.60 -15.93 33.25
CA ALA A 411 -22.94 -14.94 32.21
C ALA A 411 -21.98 -14.83 31.00
N ILE A 412 -22.53 -14.42 29.85
CA ILE A 412 -21.80 -13.99 28.64
C ILE A 412 -22.21 -12.55 28.28
N ARG A 413 -21.25 -11.74 27.84
CA ARG A 413 -21.42 -10.34 27.48
C ARG A 413 -20.90 -10.03 26.08
N PHE A 414 -21.62 -9.19 25.36
CA PHE A 414 -21.24 -8.61 24.06
C PHE A 414 -21.29 -7.08 24.18
N GLY A 415 -20.19 -6.38 23.89
CA GLY A 415 -20.09 -4.92 23.96
C GLY A 415 -19.84 -4.33 25.35
N ASN A 416 -19.60 -3.02 25.41
CA ASN A 416 -19.10 -2.32 26.60
C ASN A 416 -20.17 -1.49 27.32
N GLY A 417 -21.18 -1.01 26.58
CA GLY A 417 -22.29 -0.26 27.16
C GLY A 417 -21.94 1.17 27.57
N MET A 418 -22.87 1.82 28.28
CA MET A 418 -22.75 3.20 28.76
C MET A 418 -22.54 3.24 30.27
N GLY A 419 -21.99 4.34 30.79
CA GLY A 419 -21.91 4.61 32.22
C GLY A 419 -23.30 4.67 32.86
N ASP A 420 -23.59 3.70 33.73
CA ASP A 420 -24.89 3.47 34.38
C ASP A 420 -24.88 3.89 35.86
N MET A 421 -23.70 4.03 36.46
CA MET A 421 -23.54 4.35 37.87
C MET A 421 -23.80 5.82 38.19
N VAL A 422 -24.73 6.08 39.12
CA VAL A 422 -25.01 7.43 39.62
C VAL A 422 -23.88 7.89 40.55
N GLY A 423 -23.14 8.92 40.15
CA GLY A 423 -22.05 9.49 40.92
C GLY A 423 -22.56 10.20 42.19
N THR A 424 -21.92 9.95 43.33
CA THR A 424 -22.41 10.38 44.66
C THR A 424 -22.53 11.90 44.81
N GLY A 425 -21.59 12.66 44.25
CA GLY A 425 -21.61 14.14 44.28
C GLY A 425 -22.44 14.79 43.17
N PRO A 426 -22.35 14.34 41.89
CA PRO A 426 -23.15 14.91 40.80
C PRO A 426 -24.65 14.57 40.89
N GLY A 427 -25.01 13.43 41.47
CA GLY A 427 -26.40 12.93 41.49
C GLY A 427 -26.90 12.43 40.14
N THR A 428 -26.01 12.23 39.16
CA THR A 428 -26.30 11.75 37.80
C THR A 428 -25.32 10.64 37.40
N ILE A 429 -25.69 9.87 36.37
CA ILE A 429 -24.71 9.11 35.57
C ILE A 429 -23.75 10.06 34.82
N SER A 430 -22.66 9.53 34.27
CA SER A 430 -21.65 10.31 33.54
C SER A 430 -22.11 10.75 32.14
N GLY A 431 -22.79 9.86 31.42
CA GLY A 431 -23.19 10.04 30.02
C GLY A 431 -22.17 9.58 28.97
N TYR A 432 -21.05 8.98 29.39
CA TYR A 432 -19.99 8.46 28.51
C TYR A 432 -20.05 6.93 28.37
N SER A 433 -19.32 6.34 27.42
CA SER A 433 -19.24 4.88 27.30
C SER A 433 -18.42 4.28 28.44
N ARG A 434 -18.65 2.99 28.77
CA ARG A 434 -18.13 2.41 30.01
C ARG A 434 -16.61 2.23 30.01
N GLU A 435 -15.97 2.16 28.84
CA GLU A 435 -14.51 2.25 28.71
C GLU A 435 -13.92 3.67 28.95
N GLU A 436 -14.72 4.73 28.86
CA GLU A 436 -14.28 6.11 29.14
C GLU A 436 -14.41 6.49 30.63
N GLU A 437 -15.17 5.72 31.41
CA GLU A 437 -15.25 5.85 32.86
C GLU A 437 -14.01 5.28 33.58
N ALA A 438 -13.75 5.76 34.80
CA ALA A 438 -12.70 5.19 35.64
C ALA A 438 -13.06 3.77 36.11
N SER A 439 -12.06 2.89 36.25
CA SER A 439 -12.21 1.46 36.61
C SER A 439 -13.10 1.18 37.83
N ARG A 440 -13.23 2.13 38.75
CA ARG A 440 -14.16 2.11 39.89
C ARG A 440 -15.63 1.93 39.49
N TYR A 441 -16.10 2.53 38.39
CA TYR A 441 -17.53 2.46 38.00
C TYR A 441 -17.87 1.16 37.31
N TRP A 442 -16.96 0.63 36.46
CA TRP A 442 -16.99 -0.74 35.96
C TRP A 442 -17.09 -1.75 37.11
N ALA A 443 -16.25 -1.61 38.14
CA ALA A 443 -16.33 -2.45 39.33
C ALA A 443 -17.61 -2.23 40.14
N GLN A 444 -18.11 -1.00 40.27
CA GLN A 444 -19.34 -0.73 41.02
C GLN A 444 -20.59 -1.31 40.34
N SER A 445 -20.70 -1.24 39.01
CA SER A 445 -21.80 -1.86 38.27
C SER A 445 -21.66 -3.37 38.28
N GLU A 446 -20.57 -3.90 37.72
CA GLU A 446 -20.47 -5.35 37.46
C GLU A 446 -20.21 -6.17 38.73
N ALA A 447 -19.39 -5.69 39.67
CA ALA A 447 -19.12 -6.41 40.93
C ALA A 447 -20.00 -5.96 42.12
N GLY A 448 -20.73 -4.84 41.98
CA GLY A 448 -21.54 -4.25 43.06
C GLY A 448 -23.05 -4.24 42.82
N VAL A 449 -23.52 -4.32 41.58
CA VAL A 449 -24.94 -4.42 41.21
C VAL A 449 -25.22 -5.76 40.54
N ASN A 450 -24.44 -6.11 39.51
CA ASN A 450 -24.75 -7.24 38.61
C ASN A 450 -24.07 -8.57 39.01
N ALA A 451 -23.44 -8.66 40.19
CA ALA A 451 -22.84 -9.88 40.69
C ALA A 451 -23.03 -10.05 42.20
N VAL A 452 -23.24 -11.28 42.64
CA VAL A 452 -23.63 -11.56 44.03
C VAL A 452 -22.42 -11.92 44.89
N GLY A 453 -22.29 -11.25 46.04
CA GLY A 453 -21.37 -11.63 47.10
C GLY A 453 -19.90 -11.29 46.88
N LEU A 454 -19.60 -10.36 45.96
CA LEU A 454 -18.27 -9.75 45.83
C LEU A 454 -18.09 -8.65 46.90
N PRO A 455 -16.86 -8.43 47.41
CA PRO A 455 -16.63 -7.53 48.54
C PRO A 455 -16.59 -6.06 48.09
N THR A 456 -17.40 -5.22 48.74
CA THR A 456 -17.50 -3.77 48.43
C THR A 456 -16.19 -3.00 48.59
N SER A 457 -15.19 -3.55 49.29
CA SER A 457 -13.84 -3.00 49.38
C SER A 457 -13.09 -2.99 48.04
N ILE A 458 -13.61 -3.62 46.98
CA ILE A 458 -13.06 -3.49 45.63
C ILE A 458 -13.21 -2.04 45.13
N TRP A 459 -14.41 -1.45 45.19
CA TRP A 459 -14.73 -0.12 44.59
C TRP A 459 -15.16 0.96 45.60
N SER A 460 -15.32 0.61 46.87
CA SER A 460 -15.84 1.46 47.96
C SER A 460 -15.03 1.28 49.25
N GLY A 461 -13.69 1.30 49.14
CA GLY A 461 -12.76 1.24 50.26
C GLY A 461 -12.36 2.59 50.88
N PHE A 462 -12.64 3.71 50.20
CA PHE A 462 -12.12 5.05 50.52
C PHE A 462 -13.23 6.12 50.63
N THR A 463 -12.87 7.31 51.11
CA THR A 463 -13.82 8.41 51.38
C THR A 463 -14.18 9.27 50.16
N SER A 464 -13.58 9.01 49.00
CA SER A 464 -13.83 9.75 47.76
C SER A 464 -13.48 8.90 46.55
N ASP A 465 -14.35 8.94 45.53
CA ASP A 465 -14.32 8.01 44.40
C ASP A 465 -12.99 8.02 43.62
N ALA A 466 -12.35 9.19 43.48
CA ALA A 466 -11.03 9.31 42.86
C ALA A 466 -9.92 8.55 43.63
N ASN A 467 -9.92 8.61 44.97
CA ASN A 467 -8.93 7.89 45.79
C ASN A 467 -9.20 6.38 45.79
N ASP A 468 -10.46 5.97 45.65
CA ASP A 468 -10.84 4.57 45.55
C ASP A 468 -10.37 3.94 44.22
N ASN A 469 -10.54 4.68 43.11
CA ASN A 469 -10.20 4.22 41.77
C ASN A 469 -8.74 3.77 41.67
N VAL A 470 -7.81 4.53 42.25
CA VAL A 470 -6.34 4.29 42.21
C VAL A 470 -5.95 2.87 42.67
N GLY A 471 -6.77 2.18 43.46
CA GLY A 471 -6.51 0.78 43.85
C GLY A 471 -7.55 -0.22 43.37
N THR A 472 -8.61 0.19 42.67
CA THR A 472 -9.77 -0.67 42.39
C THR A 472 -9.42 -1.85 41.47
N ALA A 473 -8.71 -1.60 40.36
CA ALA A 473 -8.29 -2.65 39.43
C ALA A 473 -7.31 -3.66 40.06
N ALA A 474 -6.41 -3.19 40.94
CA ALA A 474 -5.50 -4.04 41.70
C ALA A 474 -6.25 -4.93 42.73
N ARG A 475 -7.24 -4.38 43.44
CA ARG A 475 -8.08 -5.14 44.38
C ARG A 475 -8.99 -6.15 43.69
N TRP A 476 -9.55 -5.80 42.53
CA TRP A 476 -10.38 -6.74 41.77
C TRP A 476 -9.52 -7.85 41.15
N SER A 477 -8.33 -7.56 40.62
CA SER A 477 -7.42 -8.60 40.08
C SER A 477 -6.92 -9.60 41.12
N ALA A 478 -6.64 -9.18 42.36
CA ALA A 478 -6.41 -10.11 43.47
C ALA A 478 -7.67 -10.92 43.81
N TYR A 479 -8.86 -10.30 43.77
CA TYR A 479 -10.11 -11.03 43.99
C TYR A 479 -10.45 -12.02 42.84
N MET A 480 -10.02 -11.75 41.60
CA MET A 480 -10.23 -12.62 40.43
C MET A 480 -9.22 -13.77 40.35
N ASN A 481 -7.98 -13.55 40.78
CA ASN A 481 -6.99 -14.61 40.94
C ASN A 481 -7.45 -15.61 42.03
N ARG A 482 -7.15 -16.90 41.83
CA ARG A 482 -7.54 -17.93 42.81
C ARG A 482 -6.47 -18.10 43.91
N GLN A 483 -6.77 -17.52 45.07
CA GLN A 483 -5.99 -17.61 46.31
C GLN A 483 -5.43 -19.00 46.62
N ASN A 484 -4.20 -19.00 47.17
CA ASN A 484 -3.35 -20.15 47.53
C ASN A 484 -2.60 -20.85 46.39
N ILE A 485 -2.80 -20.49 45.11
CA ILE A 485 -1.85 -20.86 44.05
C ILE A 485 -0.73 -19.80 44.05
N ASN A 486 0.16 -19.79 45.05
CA ASN A 486 1.36 -18.93 45.03
C ASN A 486 2.52 -19.57 44.24
N ASP A 487 2.44 -20.87 44.01
CA ASP A 487 3.21 -21.58 42.98
C ASP A 487 2.89 -20.98 41.59
N ASP A 488 3.78 -21.17 40.61
CA ASP A 488 3.63 -20.67 39.24
C ASP A 488 3.32 -19.16 39.11
N ARG A 489 4.00 -18.30 39.89
CA ARG A 489 3.88 -16.83 39.79
C ARG A 489 4.11 -16.28 38.37
N TRP A 490 4.88 -16.98 37.52
CA TRP A 490 5.08 -16.67 36.11
C TRP A 490 3.80 -16.76 35.25
N ARG A 491 2.73 -17.38 35.74
CA ARG A 491 1.43 -17.49 35.03
C ARG A 491 0.54 -16.26 35.15
N ARG A 492 1.03 -15.14 35.71
CA ARG A 492 0.21 -13.94 35.93
C ARG A 492 1.01 -12.66 36.12
N ALA A 493 0.50 -11.58 35.56
CA ALA A 493 1.07 -10.23 35.70
C ALA A 493 -0.03 -9.16 35.68
N TYR A 494 0.28 -7.99 36.21
CA TYR A 494 -0.57 -6.79 36.14
C TYR A 494 0.18 -5.64 35.47
N VAL A 495 -0.44 -5.01 34.46
CA VAL A 495 0.12 -3.88 33.72
C VAL A 495 -0.93 -2.76 33.65
N GLU A 496 -0.53 -1.54 34.00
CA GLU A 496 -1.40 -0.36 33.93
C GLU A 496 -0.75 0.77 33.11
N PHE A 497 -1.50 1.41 32.21
CA PHE A 497 -1.01 2.52 31.40
C PHE A 497 -1.44 3.88 31.91
N HIS A 498 -0.48 4.80 31.96
CA HIS A 498 -0.64 6.25 32.23
C HIS A 498 0.17 7.03 31.18
N THR A 499 0.15 8.36 31.23
CA THR A 499 1.18 9.23 30.63
C THR A 499 1.61 10.26 31.67
N ASN A 500 2.90 10.59 31.75
CA ASN A 500 3.44 11.43 32.82
C ASN A 500 3.22 12.94 32.55
N ALA A 501 3.28 13.75 33.59
CA ALA A 501 3.40 15.20 33.51
C ALA A 501 4.53 15.69 34.44
N ALA A 502 5.49 16.43 33.88
CA ALA A 502 6.56 17.06 34.66
C ALA A 502 6.06 18.17 35.59
N GLY A 503 4.86 18.73 35.35
CA GLY A 503 4.23 19.72 36.21
C GLY A 503 4.97 21.06 36.25
N CYS A 504 5.63 21.44 35.15
CA CYS A 504 6.39 22.68 35.08
C CYS A 504 5.49 23.92 35.11
N ALA A 505 6.00 25.03 35.65
CA ALA A 505 5.23 26.25 35.88
C ALA A 505 4.75 26.96 34.59
N SER A 506 5.36 26.64 33.44
CA SER A 506 4.99 27.15 32.12
C SER A 506 5.16 26.02 31.08
N PRO A 507 4.10 25.29 30.73
CA PRO A 507 4.14 24.29 29.66
C PRO A 507 4.45 24.93 28.28
N PRO A 508 4.97 24.15 27.30
CA PRO A 508 5.31 22.73 27.41
C PRO A 508 6.59 22.47 28.21
N CYS A 509 6.62 21.34 28.90
CA CYS A 509 7.72 20.94 29.77
C CYS A 509 8.81 20.17 29.00
N SER A 510 10.05 20.24 29.49
CA SER A 510 11.22 19.67 28.79
C SER A 510 11.52 18.19 29.07
N ALA A 511 10.76 17.56 29.96
CA ALA A 511 10.88 16.14 30.25
C ALA A 511 10.20 15.32 29.14
N LYS A 512 10.82 14.22 28.71
CA LYS A 512 10.26 13.30 27.73
C LYS A 512 10.75 11.86 27.91
N GLY A 513 10.03 10.89 27.33
CA GLY A 513 10.36 9.45 27.33
C GLY A 513 9.57 8.60 28.33
N THR A 514 9.68 7.28 28.19
CA THR A 514 8.91 6.30 28.98
C THR A 514 9.32 6.31 30.45
N VAL A 515 8.39 5.98 31.36
CA VAL A 515 8.71 5.68 32.76
C VAL A 515 7.93 4.46 33.24
N ALA A 516 8.65 3.37 33.53
CA ALA A 516 8.09 2.22 34.25
C ALA A 516 8.20 2.41 35.77
N LEU A 517 7.14 2.10 36.50
CA LEU A 517 6.99 2.44 37.93
C LEU A 517 7.10 1.25 38.89
N VAL A 518 7.62 1.56 40.09
CA VAL A 518 7.75 0.69 41.28
C VAL A 518 7.13 1.40 42.49
N ASN A 519 6.39 0.65 43.32
CA ASN A 519 5.92 1.16 44.61
C ASN A 519 7.06 1.15 45.64
N GLU A 520 7.49 2.32 46.11
CA GLU A 520 8.65 2.44 47.01
C GLU A 520 8.42 1.88 48.43
N ALA A 521 7.16 1.83 48.87
CA ALA A 521 6.81 1.53 50.25
C ALA A 521 6.35 0.07 50.46
N ASN A 522 5.68 -0.49 49.44
CA ASN A 522 5.01 -1.79 49.45
C ASN A 522 5.02 -2.41 48.03
N PRO A 523 6.21 -2.77 47.49
CA PRO A 523 6.35 -3.35 46.16
C PRO A 523 5.95 -4.83 46.11
N THR A 524 5.54 -5.29 44.93
CA THR A 524 5.37 -6.73 44.65
C THR A 524 6.71 -7.46 44.54
N THR A 525 6.74 -8.76 44.80
CA THR A 525 7.97 -9.58 44.99
C THR A 525 9.11 -9.32 44.00
N ASN A 526 8.81 -9.18 42.70
CA ASN A 526 9.79 -8.94 41.64
C ASN A 526 9.54 -7.62 40.89
N GLN A 527 8.85 -6.65 41.52
CA GLN A 527 8.39 -5.42 40.87
C GLN A 527 9.51 -4.62 40.21
N ILE A 528 10.67 -4.54 40.85
CA ILE A 528 11.84 -3.81 40.34
C ILE A 528 12.29 -4.45 39.01
N GLN A 529 12.47 -5.77 38.99
CA GLN A 529 12.88 -6.51 37.80
C GLN A 529 11.83 -6.41 36.68
N PHE A 530 10.55 -6.52 37.01
CA PHE A 530 9.46 -6.39 36.04
C PHE A 530 9.45 -4.99 35.40
N SER A 531 9.49 -3.95 36.23
CA SER A 531 9.49 -2.55 35.82
C SER A 531 10.71 -2.20 34.98
N THR A 532 11.92 -2.60 35.39
CA THR A 532 13.16 -2.42 34.61
C THR A 532 13.09 -3.14 33.27
N ILE A 533 12.77 -4.44 33.24
CA ILE A 533 12.79 -5.24 31.99
C ILE A 533 11.79 -4.71 30.97
N VAL A 534 10.58 -4.31 31.40
CA VAL A 534 9.57 -3.75 30.49
C VAL A 534 9.94 -2.33 30.06
N GLY A 535 10.32 -1.45 31.00
CA GLY A 535 10.66 -0.06 30.68
C GLY A 535 11.87 0.05 29.75
N ASP A 536 12.95 -0.68 30.03
CA ASP A 536 14.16 -0.64 29.21
C ASP A 536 13.95 -1.27 27.83
N LYS A 537 13.03 -2.25 27.69
CA LYS A 537 12.65 -2.82 26.39
C LYS A 537 11.85 -1.83 25.55
N ILE A 538 10.90 -1.09 26.15
CA ILE A 538 10.17 -0.02 25.46
C ILE A 538 11.15 1.09 25.03
N GLU A 539 11.98 1.61 25.94
CA GLU A 539 12.94 2.67 25.58
C GLU A 539 13.94 2.24 24.49
N ALA A 540 14.44 0.99 24.54
CA ALA A 540 15.35 0.47 23.52
C ALA A 540 14.68 0.37 22.14
N ASP A 541 13.46 -0.17 22.09
CA ASP A 541 12.72 -0.36 20.83
C ASP A 541 12.29 0.97 20.21
N MET A 542 11.72 1.87 21.02
CA MET A 542 11.24 3.17 20.56
C MET A 542 12.38 4.08 20.09
N VAL A 543 13.61 3.87 20.56
CA VAL A 543 14.83 4.52 20.03
C VAL A 543 15.31 3.89 18.72
N LEU A 544 15.11 2.58 18.52
CA LEU A 544 15.53 1.89 17.30
C LEU A 544 14.70 2.26 16.07
N ILE A 545 13.43 2.66 16.25
CA ILE A 545 12.47 2.99 15.17
C ILE A 545 11.99 4.45 15.21
N GLN A 546 12.74 5.33 15.89
CA GLN A 546 12.35 6.73 16.08
C GLN A 546 12.31 7.58 14.80
N ASP A 547 12.79 7.04 13.68
CA ASP A 547 12.65 7.54 12.32
C ASP A 547 11.24 7.35 11.75
N GLN A 548 10.47 6.40 12.29
CA GLN A 548 9.04 6.21 11.97
C GLN A 548 8.11 7.20 12.69
N PHE A 549 8.64 8.13 13.50
CA PHE A 549 7.87 9.04 14.36
C PHE A 549 8.03 10.51 13.97
N GLU A 550 7.00 11.33 14.23
CA GLU A 550 7.03 12.78 13.98
C GLU A 550 8.13 13.50 14.78
N TYR A 551 8.51 12.96 15.94
CA TYR A 551 9.60 13.49 16.74
C TYR A 551 10.48 12.39 17.36
N THR A 552 11.79 12.64 17.40
CA THR A 552 12.81 11.85 18.11
C THR A 552 12.34 11.43 19.51
N TRP A 553 12.41 10.14 19.82
CA TRP A 553 11.91 9.61 21.10
C TRP A 553 12.65 10.21 22.31
N GLY A 554 12.03 10.15 23.50
CA GLY A 554 12.65 10.56 24.76
C GLY A 554 13.24 9.37 25.50
N VAL A 555 14.41 9.50 26.11
CA VAL A 555 15.04 8.40 26.85
C VAL A 555 15.20 8.76 28.33
N ARG A 556 14.75 7.86 29.20
CA ARG A 556 14.84 7.96 30.65
C ARG A 556 15.38 6.66 31.27
N SER A 557 15.77 6.74 32.53
CA SER A 557 16.24 5.59 33.32
C SER A 557 15.07 4.91 34.03
N ASN A 558 14.86 3.61 33.77
CA ASN A 558 13.94 2.80 34.55
C ASN A 558 14.67 2.06 35.69
N PRO A 559 13.97 1.69 36.78
CA PRO A 559 12.59 2.03 37.09
C PRO A 559 12.50 3.34 37.91
N TYR A 560 11.33 3.97 37.93
CA TYR A 560 11.05 5.10 38.82
C TYR A 560 10.25 4.66 40.04
N SER A 561 10.65 5.12 41.23
CA SER A 561 10.06 4.71 42.51
C SER A 561 9.19 5.80 43.12
N GLY A 562 8.04 5.42 43.68
CA GLY A 562 7.13 6.34 44.39
C GLY A 562 5.96 5.62 45.05
N ALA A 563 5.06 6.36 45.72
CA ALA A 563 3.95 5.81 46.49
C ALA A 563 2.71 5.40 45.65
N TYR A 564 2.90 4.60 44.59
CA TYR A 564 1.87 4.29 43.59
C TYR A 564 0.87 3.21 44.03
N GLY A 565 -0.35 3.61 44.40
CA GLY A 565 -1.39 2.70 44.92
C GLY A 565 -1.81 1.58 43.96
N ALA A 566 -1.87 1.85 42.65
CA ALA A 566 -2.29 0.91 41.61
C ALA A 566 -1.42 -0.34 41.48
N ILE A 567 -0.18 -0.29 41.96
CA ILE A 567 0.80 -1.38 41.89
C ILE A 567 1.33 -1.78 43.28
N SER A 568 0.56 -1.49 44.33
CA SER A 568 0.94 -1.75 45.72
C SER A 568 0.42 -3.10 46.22
N THR A 569 1.23 -3.79 47.03
CA THR A 569 0.79 -5.01 47.73
C THR A 569 -0.31 -4.80 48.76
N ASN A 570 -0.59 -3.54 49.15
CA ASN A 570 -1.77 -3.20 49.94
C ASN A 570 -3.10 -3.25 49.15
N ASN A 571 -3.03 -3.33 47.81
CA ASN A 571 -4.21 -3.47 46.95
C ASN A 571 -4.25 -4.82 46.21
N ASN A 572 -3.10 -5.42 45.85
CA ASN A 572 -3.07 -6.71 45.13
C ASN A 572 -2.67 -7.93 45.98
N ASP A 573 -2.61 -7.79 47.32
CA ASP A 573 -2.20 -8.80 48.31
C ASP A 573 -0.86 -9.53 47.99
N ASN A 574 -0.02 -8.93 47.13
CA ASN A 574 1.19 -9.52 46.55
C ASN A 574 0.97 -10.86 45.80
N GLU A 575 -0.20 -11.13 45.24
CA GLU A 575 -0.48 -12.43 44.59
C GLU A 575 0.29 -12.60 43.26
N PHE A 576 0.58 -11.50 42.58
CA PHE A 576 1.31 -11.42 41.31
C PHE A 576 2.16 -10.16 41.24
N ASP A 577 3.10 -10.12 40.29
CA ASP A 577 3.91 -8.93 40.05
C ASP A 577 3.15 -7.92 39.18
N ALA A 578 3.30 -6.65 39.53
CA ALA A 578 2.55 -5.53 38.96
C ALA A 578 3.51 -4.39 38.59
N THR A 579 3.32 -3.75 37.44
CA THR A 579 3.99 -2.48 37.11
C THR A 579 3.02 -1.56 36.36
N LEU A 580 3.37 -0.27 36.33
CA LEU A 580 2.61 0.78 35.68
C LEU A 580 3.58 1.49 34.73
N ILE A 581 3.14 1.72 33.50
CA ILE A 581 3.92 2.32 32.42
C ILE A 581 3.32 3.68 32.12
N GLU A 582 4.04 4.74 32.47
CA GLU A 582 3.79 6.07 31.94
C GLU A 582 4.45 6.13 30.55
N VAL A 583 3.64 6.07 29.48
CA VAL A 583 4.13 5.83 28.11
C VAL A 583 5.09 6.92 27.63
N ALA A 584 4.72 8.18 27.84
CA ALA A 584 5.52 9.36 27.54
C ALA A 584 4.91 10.58 28.28
N PHE A 585 5.38 11.81 28.03
CA PHE A 585 4.94 13.02 28.74
C PHE A 585 3.82 13.80 28.01
N HIS A 586 2.61 13.85 28.58
CA HIS A 586 1.47 14.61 28.05
C HIS A 586 1.54 16.13 28.30
N ASP A 587 2.57 16.62 29.00
CA ASP A 587 2.88 18.05 29.11
C ASP A 587 4.10 18.49 28.27
N ASN A 588 4.66 17.60 27.46
CA ASN A 588 5.71 17.88 26.47
C ASN A 588 5.15 17.84 25.03
N THR A 589 5.56 18.78 24.17
CA THR A 589 5.05 18.89 22.79
C THR A 589 5.45 17.75 21.86
N GLN A 590 6.66 17.23 21.97
CA GLN A 590 7.16 16.13 21.12
C GLN A 590 6.50 14.81 21.52
N ASP A 591 6.54 14.49 22.81
CA ASP A 591 5.89 13.30 23.35
C ASP A 591 4.38 13.34 23.13
N THR A 592 3.71 14.49 23.27
CA THR A 592 2.26 14.58 23.01
C THR A 592 1.92 14.39 21.52
N ALA A 593 2.78 14.80 20.59
CA ALA A 593 2.58 14.49 19.17
C ALA A 593 2.77 13.00 18.89
N ASN A 594 3.84 12.39 19.43
CA ASN A 594 4.07 10.95 19.34
C ASN A 594 2.94 10.15 20.00
N LEU A 595 2.48 10.51 21.21
CA LEU A 595 1.34 9.91 21.91
C LEU A 595 0.02 10.03 21.13
N ARG A 596 -0.08 10.95 20.17
CA ARG A 596 -1.23 11.06 19.26
C ARG A 596 -1.06 10.25 17.96
N SER A 597 0.09 9.62 17.71
CA SER A 597 0.28 8.72 16.58
C SER A 597 -0.06 7.26 16.94
N VAL A 598 -0.89 6.59 16.14
CA VAL A 598 -1.16 5.15 16.36
C VAL A 598 0.05 4.27 15.97
N LYS A 599 0.94 4.72 15.06
CA LYS A 599 2.26 4.09 14.81
C LYS A 599 3.04 3.92 16.12
N VAL A 600 3.09 4.98 16.93
CA VAL A 600 3.71 4.98 18.28
C VAL A 600 2.95 4.10 19.27
N ARG A 601 1.61 4.15 19.31
CA ARG A 601 0.81 3.37 20.26
C ARG A 601 0.94 1.87 20.07
N ASP A 602 0.95 1.39 18.82
CA ASP A 602 1.17 -0.04 18.54
C ASP A 602 2.63 -0.45 18.81
N ALA A 603 3.62 0.39 18.47
CA ALA A 603 5.01 0.12 18.84
C ALA A 603 5.21 -0.06 20.36
N VAL A 604 4.65 0.84 21.19
CA VAL A 604 4.66 0.69 22.66
C VAL A 604 3.93 -0.58 23.10
N ALA A 605 2.80 -0.91 22.48
CA ALA A 605 2.05 -2.14 22.79
C ALA A 605 2.86 -3.40 22.49
N ARG A 606 3.48 -3.48 21.30
CA ARG A 606 4.43 -4.53 20.89
C ARG A 606 5.56 -4.67 21.90
N SER A 607 6.28 -3.59 22.19
CA SER A 607 7.45 -3.61 23.09
C SER A 607 7.07 -3.94 24.53
N THR A 608 5.87 -3.55 24.99
CA THR A 608 5.34 -3.98 26.29
C THR A 608 5.09 -5.48 26.33
N VAL A 609 4.54 -6.09 25.27
CA VAL A 609 4.37 -7.56 25.18
C VAL A 609 5.73 -8.27 25.12
N GLN A 610 6.68 -7.77 24.34
CA GLN A 610 8.04 -8.33 24.29
C GLN A 610 8.74 -8.25 25.66
N GLY A 611 8.65 -7.12 26.36
CA GLY A 611 9.19 -6.94 27.71
C GLY A 611 8.51 -7.83 28.76
N LEU A 612 7.20 -8.03 28.65
CA LEU A 612 6.46 -8.97 29.51
C LEU A 612 6.92 -10.42 29.27
N ILE A 613 7.12 -10.83 28.02
CA ILE A 613 7.68 -12.13 27.67
C ILE A 613 9.09 -12.27 28.27
N MET A 614 9.98 -11.27 28.11
CA MET A 614 11.33 -11.26 28.69
C MET A 614 11.33 -11.39 30.23
N PHE A 615 10.36 -10.76 30.91
CA PHE A 615 10.22 -10.89 32.36
C PHE A 615 9.75 -12.29 32.78
N LEU A 616 8.68 -12.81 32.17
CA LEU A 616 8.08 -14.09 32.56
C LEU A 616 8.89 -15.32 32.10
N SER A 617 9.69 -15.22 31.03
CA SER A 617 10.62 -16.27 30.59
C SER A 617 11.92 -16.32 31.39
N ASN A 618 12.16 -15.37 32.31
CA ASN A 618 13.43 -15.26 33.01
C ASN A 618 13.57 -16.34 34.10
N THR A 619 14.30 -17.41 33.79
CA THR A 619 14.55 -18.56 34.69
C THR A 619 15.33 -18.22 35.97
N SER A 620 15.92 -17.02 36.07
CA SER A 620 16.55 -16.53 37.32
C SER A 620 15.53 -15.87 38.27
N ILE A 621 14.37 -15.48 37.76
CA ILE A 621 13.23 -14.96 38.53
C ILE A 621 12.20 -16.09 38.76
N PHE A 622 11.97 -16.91 37.73
CA PHE A 622 10.96 -17.97 37.69
C PHE A 622 11.58 -19.30 37.21
N PRO A 623 12.22 -20.10 38.10
CA PRO A 623 12.96 -21.29 37.71
C PRO A 623 12.17 -22.34 36.90
N ASP A 624 10.87 -22.47 37.18
CA ASP A 624 9.96 -23.45 36.59
C ASP A 624 9.07 -22.85 35.47
N THR A 625 9.41 -21.67 34.94
CA THR A 625 8.61 -21.01 33.90
C THR A 625 8.54 -21.81 32.59
N GLN A 626 7.37 -21.77 31.95
CA GLN A 626 7.13 -22.40 30.65
C GLN A 626 7.01 -21.37 29.51
N VAL A 627 7.17 -20.07 29.81
CA VAL A 627 7.15 -18.99 28.81
C VAL A 627 8.44 -19.04 27.98
N PRO A 628 8.40 -19.33 26.67
CA PRO A 628 9.56 -19.22 25.81
C PRO A 628 9.89 -17.75 25.55
N GLN A 629 11.19 -17.40 25.54
CA GLN A 629 11.63 -16.05 25.15
C GLN A 629 11.63 -15.90 23.62
N VAL A 630 10.45 -15.99 23.00
CA VAL A 630 10.20 -15.79 21.57
C VAL A 630 9.08 -14.76 21.46
N PHE A 631 9.24 -13.78 20.58
CA PHE A 631 8.27 -12.70 20.40
C PHE A 631 7.32 -13.00 19.24
N PRO A 632 6.01 -12.67 19.33
CA PRO A 632 5.11 -12.69 18.18
C PRO A 632 5.73 -11.96 16.99
N PRO A 633 5.56 -12.45 15.75
CA PRO A 633 6.09 -11.80 14.55
C PRO A 633 5.26 -10.57 14.15
N GLU A 634 5.78 -9.76 13.24
CA GLU A 634 5.02 -8.66 12.62
C GLU A 634 4.15 -9.14 11.44
N PRO A 635 3.24 -8.31 10.90
CA PRO A 635 2.45 -8.66 9.71
C PRO A 635 3.33 -8.99 8.49
N PRO A 636 2.89 -9.89 7.60
CA PRO A 636 3.41 -9.97 6.24
C PRO A 636 2.83 -8.82 5.39
N GLY A 637 3.64 -8.22 4.51
CA GLY A 637 3.22 -7.17 3.57
C GLY A 637 3.10 -7.68 2.13
N ARG A 638 2.97 -6.76 1.16
CA ARG A 638 2.92 -7.05 -0.28
C ARG A 638 1.94 -8.16 -0.65
N VAL A 639 0.76 -8.13 -0.05
CA VAL A 639 -0.21 -9.23 -0.11
C VAL A 639 -1.05 -9.14 -1.37
N GLN A 640 -1.26 -10.27 -2.05
CA GLN A 640 -2.04 -10.32 -3.30
C GLN A 640 -2.80 -11.65 -3.45
N ALA A 641 -3.93 -11.61 -4.15
CA ALA A 641 -4.71 -12.77 -4.59
C ALA A 641 -5.04 -12.63 -6.08
N ILE A 642 -4.46 -13.54 -6.87
CA ILE A 642 -4.42 -13.48 -8.34
C ILE A 642 -4.93 -14.81 -8.92
N HIS A 643 -5.64 -14.79 -10.06
CA HIS A 643 -6.02 -16.02 -10.76
C HIS A 643 -4.86 -16.66 -11.52
N ASP A 644 -4.81 -18.00 -11.49
CA ASP A 644 -3.84 -18.78 -12.28
C ASP A 644 -4.30 -19.07 -13.73
N GLY A 645 -5.53 -18.70 -14.08
CA GLY A 645 -6.15 -19.02 -15.38
C GLY A 645 -6.66 -20.47 -15.51
N GLU A 646 -6.32 -21.36 -14.56
CA GLU A 646 -6.85 -22.74 -14.48
C GLU A 646 -8.07 -22.85 -13.54
N GLY A 647 -8.43 -21.75 -12.88
CA GLY A 647 -9.65 -21.60 -12.07
C GLY A 647 -9.40 -21.56 -10.56
N ASN A 648 -8.14 -21.47 -10.13
CA ASN A 648 -7.74 -21.35 -8.73
C ASN A 648 -7.24 -19.92 -8.43
N VAL A 649 -7.12 -19.59 -7.14
CA VAL A 649 -6.54 -18.32 -6.67
C VAL A 649 -5.18 -18.58 -6.06
N VAL A 650 -4.13 -17.95 -6.56
CA VAL A 650 -2.82 -17.89 -5.93
C VAL A 650 -2.79 -16.70 -4.98
N VAL A 651 -2.60 -16.97 -3.69
CA VAL A 651 -2.39 -15.94 -2.66
C VAL A 651 -0.91 -15.91 -2.34
N SER A 652 -0.29 -14.73 -2.32
CA SER A 652 1.14 -14.56 -1.98
C SER A 652 1.42 -13.27 -1.19
N TRP A 653 2.55 -13.24 -0.48
CA TRP A 653 2.92 -12.17 0.45
C TRP A 653 4.45 -12.09 0.63
N SER A 654 4.97 -10.97 1.13
CA SER A 654 6.37 -10.85 1.55
C SER A 654 6.63 -11.48 2.92
N ALA A 655 7.89 -11.81 3.21
CA ALA A 655 8.26 -12.32 4.53
C ALA A 655 8.11 -11.24 5.61
N ALA A 656 7.49 -11.59 6.74
CA ALA A 656 7.32 -10.65 7.86
C ALA A 656 8.68 -10.16 8.40
N PRO A 657 8.85 -8.85 8.66
CA PRO A 657 10.08 -8.29 9.21
C PRO A 657 10.33 -8.81 10.63
N SER A 658 11.60 -8.94 11.03
CA SER A 658 11.96 -9.49 12.34
C SER A 658 13.34 -9.07 12.84
N GLY A 659 13.48 -9.01 14.16
CA GLY A 659 14.68 -8.49 14.84
C GLY A 659 14.63 -6.99 15.13
N GLY A 660 15.62 -6.48 15.87
CA GLY A 660 15.58 -5.11 16.38
C GLY A 660 14.43 -4.90 17.36
N ALA A 661 13.56 -3.92 17.05
CA ALA A 661 12.30 -3.68 17.78
C ALA A 661 11.16 -4.62 17.35
N ASN A 662 11.29 -5.26 16.19
CA ASN A 662 10.25 -6.10 15.60
C ASN A 662 10.30 -7.54 16.16
N GLY A 663 9.23 -8.29 15.92
CA GLY A 663 9.04 -9.65 16.39
C GLY A 663 10.17 -10.63 16.06
N SER A 664 10.10 -11.84 16.65
CA SER A 664 10.95 -12.95 16.20
C SER A 664 10.45 -13.46 14.85
N SER A 665 11.32 -14.02 14.01
CA SER A 665 10.95 -14.43 12.66
C SER A 665 9.78 -15.43 12.62
N ALA A 666 8.97 -15.35 11.56
CA ALA A 666 7.85 -16.26 11.36
C ALA A 666 8.32 -17.71 11.09
N THR A 667 7.52 -18.68 11.54
CA THR A 667 7.72 -20.12 11.28
C THR A 667 6.61 -20.73 10.40
N GLY A 668 5.53 -19.98 10.19
CA GLY A 668 4.43 -20.31 9.30
C GLY A 668 3.49 -19.13 9.14
N TYR A 669 2.46 -19.32 8.30
CA TYR A 669 1.47 -18.29 7.97
C TYR A 669 0.05 -18.86 8.02
N LYS A 670 -0.94 -17.98 8.18
CA LYS A 670 -2.36 -18.29 8.13
C LYS A 670 -3.04 -17.41 7.11
N VAL A 671 -3.66 -18.00 6.09
CA VAL A 671 -4.54 -17.29 5.16
C VAL A 671 -5.96 -17.39 5.70
N TYR A 672 -6.46 -16.32 6.32
CA TYR A 672 -7.84 -16.21 6.79
C TYR A 672 -8.79 -15.87 5.63
N ARG A 673 -10.05 -16.29 5.76
CA ARG A 673 -11.11 -16.04 4.78
C ARG A 673 -12.27 -15.27 5.42
N SER A 674 -12.99 -14.48 4.64
CA SER A 674 -14.21 -13.80 5.05
C SER A 674 -15.23 -13.71 3.90
N PRO A 675 -16.53 -13.92 4.16
CA PRO A 675 -17.60 -13.70 3.19
C PRO A 675 -18.09 -12.24 3.15
N ASN A 676 -17.66 -11.39 4.09
CA ASN A 676 -18.16 -10.01 4.24
C ASN A 676 -17.05 -8.95 4.37
N GLY A 677 -15.78 -9.36 4.41
CA GLY A 677 -14.62 -8.47 4.53
C GLY A 677 -14.28 -7.99 5.95
N TYR A 678 -15.14 -8.26 6.94
CA TYR A 678 -15.00 -7.74 8.31
C TYR A 678 -14.85 -8.85 9.37
N GLY A 679 -15.56 -9.97 9.19
CA GLY A 679 -15.44 -11.15 10.04
C GLY A 679 -14.65 -12.23 9.34
N PHE A 680 -13.48 -12.56 9.88
CA PHE A 680 -12.54 -13.54 9.31
C PHE A 680 -12.52 -14.86 10.08
N GLY A 681 -12.22 -15.97 9.39
CA GLY A 681 -12.08 -17.29 9.99
C GLY A 681 -11.62 -18.32 8.95
N GLN A 682 -11.77 -19.61 9.28
CA GLN A 682 -11.48 -20.76 8.43
C GLN A 682 -10.06 -20.73 7.84
N ALA A 683 -9.06 -20.42 8.67
CA ALA A 683 -7.70 -20.18 8.21
C ALA A 683 -7.02 -21.43 7.63
N VAL A 684 -6.48 -21.28 6.43
CA VAL A 684 -5.50 -22.24 5.90
C VAL A 684 -4.19 -22.00 6.62
N THR A 685 -3.83 -22.89 7.54
CA THR A 685 -2.55 -22.84 8.27
C THR A 685 -1.46 -23.51 7.46
N LEU A 686 -0.34 -22.81 7.27
CA LEU A 686 0.76 -23.14 6.38
C LEU A 686 2.09 -23.20 7.15
N GLY A 687 3.08 -23.89 6.59
CA GLY A 687 4.48 -23.77 7.02
C GLY A 687 5.10 -22.45 6.59
N ASN A 688 6.42 -22.30 6.74
CA ASN A 688 7.14 -21.12 6.27
C ASN A 688 7.21 -21.13 4.73
N VAL A 689 6.20 -20.54 4.09
CA VAL A 689 6.03 -20.36 2.64
C VAL A 689 5.51 -18.94 2.39
N LEU A 690 5.75 -18.40 1.19
CA LEU A 690 5.32 -17.05 0.80
C LEU A 690 4.14 -17.05 -0.20
N SER A 691 3.56 -18.22 -0.45
CA SER A 691 2.35 -18.35 -1.27
C SER A 691 1.57 -19.63 -0.97
N THR A 692 0.30 -19.66 -1.42
CA THR A 692 -0.55 -20.85 -1.45
C THR A 692 -1.59 -20.76 -2.58
N THR A 693 -2.12 -21.89 -3.03
CA THR A 693 -3.17 -21.95 -4.06
C THR A 693 -4.48 -22.42 -3.43
N LEU A 694 -5.52 -21.58 -3.51
CA LEU A 694 -6.86 -21.88 -3.05
C LEU A 694 -7.69 -22.41 -4.22
N THR A 695 -8.06 -23.70 -4.14
CA THR A 695 -8.73 -24.46 -5.22
C THR A 695 -10.25 -24.60 -5.01
N ASP A 696 -10.76 -24.01 -3.94
CA ASP A 696 -12.14 -24.17 -3.42
C ASP A 696 -12.93 -22.85 -3.35
N ILE A 697 -12.42 -21.78 -3.97
CA ILE A 697 -13.15 -20.53 -4.20
C ILE A 697 -14.28 -20.79 -5.23
N PRO A 698 -15.54 -20.39 -5.01
CA PRO A 698 -16.61 -20.55 -5.99
C PRO A 698 -16.56 -19.49 -7.11
N ALA A 699 -17.13 -19.79 -8.28
CA ALA A 699 -17.25 -18.84 -9.40
C ALA A 699 -18.39 -17.84 -9.15
N GLY A 700 -18.16 -16.55 -9.42
CA GLY A 700 -19.17 -15.51 -9.16
C GLY A 700 -19.44 -15.25 -7.67
N GLU A 701 -18.56 -15.70 -6.77
CA GLU A 701 -18.58 -15.35 -5.35
C GLU A 701 -17.35 -14.48 -5.03
N THR A 702 -17.54 -13.46 -4.18
CA THR A 702 -16.47 -12.62 -3.68
C THR A 702 -15.95 -13.21 -2.37
N VAL A 703 -14.64 -13.48 -2.29
CA VAL A 703 -13.99 -13.92 -1.05
C VAL A 703 -12.96 -12.88 -0.64
N TYR A 704 -13.03 -12.47 0.62
CA TYR A 704 -12.05 -11.58 1.24
C TYR A 704 -11.01 -12.39 2.00
N LEU A 705 -9.75 -11.98 1.90
CA LEU A 705 -8.59 -12.69 2.41
C LEU A 705 -7.69 -11.74 3.20
N ARG A 706 -6.98 -12.26 4.20
CA ARG A 706 -5.89 -11.57 4.90
C ARG A 706 -4.89 -12.61 5.39
N VAL A 707 -3.61 -12.25 5.52
CA VAL A 707 -2.55 -13.18 5.93
C VAL A 707 -1.97 -12.74 7.27
N ALA A 708 -1.88 -13.66 8.24
CA ALA A 708 -1.13 -13.46 9.47
C ALA A 708 0.11 -14.37 9.48
N SER A 709 1.21 -13.92 10.07
CA SER A 709 2.40 -14.74 10.31
C SER A 709 2.39 -15.27 11.75
N PHE A 710 3.01 -16.42 12.02
CA PHE A 710 3.06 -16.99 13.38
C PHE A 710 4.35 -17.72 13.73
N ASN A 711 4.67 -17.72 15.02
CA ASN A 711 5.77 -18.47 15.63
C ASN A 711 5.43 -18.93 17.06
N ALA A 712 6.39 -19.49 17.80
CA ALA A 712 6.18 -19.94 19.18
C ALA A 712 5.93 -18.80 20.20
N GLY A 713 6.19 -17.55 19.82
CA GLY A 713 5.87 -16.34 20.58
C GLY A 713 4.42 -15.89 20.42
N GLY A 714 3.81 -16.18 19.27
CA GLY A 714 2.40 -15.89 18.99
C GLY A 714 2.13 -15.67 17.50
N GLU A 715 1.00 -15.03 17.24
CA GLU A 715 0.56 -14.61 15.91
C GLU A 715 0.75 -13.10 15.72
N SER A 716 0.99 -12.65 14.49
CA SER A 716 1.06 -11.23 14.17
C SER A 716 -0.31 -10.56 14.24
N MET A 717 -0.36 -9.24 14.04
CA MET A 717 -1.56 -8.64 13.42
C MET A 717 -1.64 -9.10 11.96
N PRO A 718 -2.82 -9.21 11.34
CA PRO A 718 -2.92 -9.59 9.94
C PRO A 718 -2.36 -8.50 9.01
N SER A 719 -2.10 -8.86 7.76
CA SER A 719 -2.05 -7.90 6.64
C SER A 719 -3.36 -7.10 6.53
N GLU A 720 -3.35 -6.13 5.63
CA GLU A 720 -4.59 -5.59 5.05
C GLU A 720 -5.52 -6.69 4.49
N VAL A 721 -6.76 -6.31 4.23
CA VAL A 721 -7.73 -7.13 3.52
C VAL A 721 -7.55 -6.96 2.02
N ILE A 722 -7.41 -8.09 1.32
CA ILE A 722 -7.51 -8.21 -0.13
C ILE A 722 -8.80 -8.97 -0.50
N ALA A 723 -9.24 -8.84 -1.76
CA ALA A 723 -10.51 -9.39 -2.26
C ALA A 723 -10.33 -10.08 -3.61
N VAL A 724 -11.03 -11.19 -3.83
CA VAL A 724 -10.99 -11.93 -5.09
C VAL A 724 -12.40 -12.37 -5.50
N ARG A 725 -12.76 -12.20 -6.78
CA ARG A 725 -14.04 -12.64 -7.35
C ARG A 725 -13.80 -13.25 -8.73
N ARG A 726 -13.88 -14.58 -8.82
CA ARG A 726 -13.42 -15.30 -10.01
C ARG A 726 -14.46 -15.43 -11.12
N PRO A 727 -14.04 -15.35 -12.40
CA PRO A 727 -14.88 -15.72 -13.51
C PRO A 727 -15.19 -17.22 -13.54
N ALA A 728 -16.24 -17.58 -14.28
CA ALA A 728 -16.51 -18.98 -14.63
C ALA A 728 -15.53 -19.52 -15.68
N THR A 729 -15.04 -18.65 -16.57
CA THR A 729 -14.13 -18.92 -17.68
C THR A 729 -13.32 -17.67 -18.03
N GLY A 730 -12.04 -17.80 -18.39
CA GLY A 730 -11.17 -16.67 -18.72
C GLY A 730 -10.48 -16.04 -17.51
N THR A 731 -9.88 -14.87 -17.70
CA THR A 731 -9.19 -14.08 -16.66
C THR A 731 -10.06 -12.90 -16.21
N PRO A 732 -9.87 -12.36 -14.99
CA PRO A 732 -10.48 -11.09 -14.59
C PRO A 732 -10.09 -9.93 -15.51
N SER A 733 -11.03 -9.02 -15.78
CA SER A 733 -10.76 -7.77 -16.50
C SER A 733 -10.35 -6.62 -15.58
N VAL A 734 -10.51 -6.78 -14.26
CA VAL A 734 -10.28 -5.74 -13.25
C VAL A 734 -9.23 -6.17 -12.22
N LEU A 735 -8.31 -5.27 -11.88
CA LEU A 735 -7.44 -5.36 -10.71
C LEU A 735 -7.82 -4.27 -9.71
N ILE A 736 -7.91 -4.60 -8.42
CA ILE A 736 -8.01 -3.61 -7.35
C ILE A 736 -6.64 -3.49 -6.67
N VAL A 737 -6.07 -2.29 -6.67
CA VAL A 737 -4.83 -1.95 -5.94
C VAL A 737 -5.22 -1.14 -4.71
N ASN A 738 -4.85 -1.61 -3.52
CA ASN A 738 -4.95 -0.82 -2.30
C ASN A 738 -3.62 -0.09 -2.06
N GLY A 739 -3.64 1.23 -1.97
CA GLY A 739 -2.47 2.08 -1.67
C GLY A 739 -2.87 3.25 -0.80
N PHE A 740 -3.57 2.95 0.30
CA PHE A 740 -3.88 3.89 1.36
C PHE A 740 -3.18 3.40 2.62
N ASP A 741 -1.93 3.82 2.78
CA ASP A 741 -1.00 3.33 3.80
C ASP A 741 -0.75 4.38 4.88
N ARG A 742 -1.09 5.65 4.59
CA ARG A 742 -1.08 6.77 5.52
C ARG A 742 -1.79 6.40 6.81
N VAL A 743 -1.02 6.50 7.88
CA VAL A 743 -1.48 6.38 9.26
C VAL A 743 -0.81 7.50 10.05
N SER A 744 -1.42 8.68 10.02
CA SER A 744 -0.94 9.90 10.64
C SER A 744 -1.92 10.44 11.67
N ARG A 745 -1.44 11.22 12.64
CA ARG A 745 -2.27 11.73 13.75
C ARG A 745 -3.28 12.81 13.34
N GLN A 746 -3.18 13.31 12.11
CA GLN A 746 -4.09 14.26 11.49
C GLN A 746 -5.49 13.63 11.40
N GLN A 747 -5.54 12.41 10.89
CA GLN A 747 -6.72 11.57 10.66
C GLN A 747 -7.33 10.99 11.97
N ASN A 748 -6.88 11.45 13.14
CA ASN A 748 -7.43 10.99 14.41
C ASN A 748 -8.86 11.50 14.59
N LEU A 749 -9.75 10.64 15.09
CA LEU A 749 -11.09 11.06 15.48
C LEU A 749 -11.04 12.22 16.48
N ILE A 750 -11.58 13.37 16.09
CA ILE A 750 -11.70 14.55 16.95
C ILE A 750 -12.92 14.41 17.87
N GLN A 751 -12.68 14.07 19.13
CA GLN A 751 -13.73 13.98 20.16
C GLN A 751 -13.84 15.30 20.92
N THR A 752 -15.06 15.83 21.07
CA THR A 752 -15.31 17.03 21.88
C THR A 752 -15.84 16.66 23.26
N ILE A 753 -15.15 17.14 24.29
CA ILE A 753 -15.51 17.03 25.70
C ILE A 753 -15.78 18.43 26.29
N PRO A 754 -16.37 18.57 27.49
CA PRO A 754 -16.71 19.88 28.08
C PRO A 754 -15.55 20.89 28.24
N SER A 755 -14.29 20.44 28.17
CA SER A 755 -13.09 21.28 28.19
C SER A 755 -12.54 21.67 26.80
N GLY A 756 -13.02 21.06 25.70
CA GLY A 756 -12.55 21.32 24.34
C GLY A 756 -12.50 20.06 23.46
N ALA A 757 -11.87 20.17 22.30
CA ALA A 757 -11.65 19.05 21.37
C ALA A 757 -10.29 18.38 21.61
N MET A 758 -10.22 17.07 21.35
CA MET A 758 -9.00 16.25 21.46
C MET A 758 -8.94 15.18 20.38
N GLU A 759 -7.73 14.75 20.04
CA GLU A 759 -7.45 13.69 19.07
C GLU A 759 -7.48 12.31 19.77
N ARG A 760 -8.26 11.34 19.25
CA ARG A 760 -8.35 9.95 19.75
C ARG A 760 -7.58 8.97 18.87
N GLN A 761 -6.77 8.10 19.49
CA GLN A 761 -5.84 7.17 18.83
C GLN A 761 -6.52 5.82 18.53
N ILE A 762 -7.69 5.87 17.87
CA ILE A 762 -8.47 4.70 17.52
C ILE A 762 -8.03 4.22 16.14
N ALA A 763 -7.14 3.22 16.08
CA ALA A 763 -6.49 2.77 14.85
C ALA A 763 -7.46 2.60 13.66
N ARG A 764 -8.56 1.84 13.85
CA ARG A 764 -9.59 1.60 12.81
C ARG A 764 -10.35 2.87 12.34
N LYS A 765 -10.20 3.99 13.04
CA LYS A 765 -10.74 5.32 12.65
C LYS A 765 -9.73 6.24 11.97
N VAL A 766 -8.45 5.88 12.02
CA VAL A 766 -7.38 6.47 11.20
C VAL A 766 -7.29 5.68 9.88
N ASN A 767 -6.96 4.38 9.96
CA ASN A 767 -6.98 3.47 8.83
C ASN A 767 -7.50 2.10 9.27
N SER A 768 -8.47 1.56 8.52
CA SER A 768 -9.10 0.27 8.82
C SER A 768 -8.44 -0.92 8.12
N PHE A 769 -7.67 -0.65 7.06
CA PHE A 769 -7.10 -1.64 6.14
C PHE A 769 -8.12 -2.64 5.55
N ASP A 770 -9.40 -2.26 5.46
CA ASP A 770 -10.46 -3.04 4.79
C ASP A 770 -11.34 -2.24 3.81
N TYR A 771 -10.86 -1.09 3.33
CA TYR A 771 -11.59 -0.24 2.39
C TYR A 771 -11.87 -0.88 1.02
N ILE A 772 -11.10 -1.91 0.64
CA ILE A 772 -11.39 -2.75 -0.54
C ILE A 772 -12.81 -3.35 -0.51
N VAL A 773 -13.40 -3.54 0.67
CA VAL A 773 -14.75 -4.10 0.82
C VAL A 773 -15.80 -3.21 0.14
N GLN A 774 -15.63 -1.89 0.18
CA GLN A 774 -16.53 -0.93 -0.45
C GLN A 774 -16.44 -0.96 -1.98
N HIS A 775 -15.24 -1.16 -2.52
CA HIS A 775 -14.96 -1.25 -3.96
C HIS A 775 -15.35 -2.61 -4.55
N ALA A 776 -14.89 -3.70 -3.92
CA ALA A 776 -15.15 -5.08 -4.34
C ALA A 776 -16.65 -5.43 -4.34
N ASN A 777 -17.44 -4.95 -3.37
CA ASN A 777 -18.91 -5.11 -3.42
C ASN A 777 -19.54 -4.31 -4.55
N ALA A 778 -19.09 -3.07 -4.80
CA ALA A 778 -19.63 -2.23 -5.86
C ALA A 778 -19.29 -2.75 -7.28
N LEU A 779 -18.21 -3.52 -7.43
CA LEU A 779 -17.89 -4.30 -8.62
C LEU A 779 -18.76 -5.57 -8.72
N ALA A 780 -18.86 -6.32 -7.62
CA ALA A 780 -19.57 -7.60 -7.57
C ALA A 780 -21.09 -7.48 -7.82
N ASP A 781 -21.70 -6.36 -7.42
CA ASP A 781 -23.12 -6.03 -7.70
C ASP A 781 -23.48 -6.04 -9.21
N HIS A 782 -22.48 -5.91 -10.09
CA HIS A 782 -22.65 -5.91 -11.55
C HIS A 782 -21.83 -7.01 -12.24
N ASP A 783 -21.55 -8.08 -11.49
CA ASP A 783 -20.83 -9.28 -11.92
C ASP A 783 -19.41 -9.09 -12.48
N TYR A 784 -18.80 -7.90 -12.32
CA TYR A 784 -17.38 -7.71 -12.60
C TYR A 784 -16.51 -8.63 -11.75
N THR A 785 -15.60 -9.36 -12.39
CA THR A 785 -14.65 -10.26 -11.76
C THR A 785 -13.30 -9.58 -11.59
N PHE A 786 -12.67 -9.75 -10.44
CA PHE A 786 -11.47 -9.01 -10.06
C PHE A 786 -10.46 -9.83 -9.25
N ASP A 787 -9.20 -9.47 -9.42
CA ASP A 787 -8.06 -9.79 -8.55
C ASP A 787 -7.69 -8.57 -7.70
N SER A 788 -6.82 -8.73 -6.70
CA SER A 788 -6.29 -7.60 -5.94
C SER A 788 -4.91 -7.81 -5.34
N CYS A 789 -4.24 -6.68 -5.08
CA CYS A 789 -2.95 -6.60 -4.41
C CYS A 789 -2.83 -5.30 -3.60
N SER A 790 -1.85 -5.25 -2.71
CA SER A 790 -1.32 -3.96 -2.25
C SER A 790 -0.58 -3.23 -3.37
N ASN A 791 -0.45 -1.92 -3.23
CA ASN A 791 0.37 -1.05 -4.06
C ASN A 791 1.86 -1.42 -4.00
N GLU A 792 2.39 -1.82 -2.83
CA GLU A 792 3.81 -2.15 -2.74
C GLU A 792 4.17 -3.51 -3.38
N ALA A 793 3.18 -4.33 -3.75
CA ALA A 793 3.36 -5.43 -4.70
C ALA A 793 3.48 -4.95 -6.16
N VAL A 794 2.83 -3.83 -6.52
CA VAL A 794 3.04 -3.12 -7.79
C VAL A 794 4.43 -2.47 -7.81
N ILE A 795 4.86 -1.80 -6.73
CA ILE A 795 6.19 -1.16 -6.62
C ILE A 795 7.33 -2.15 -6.89
N GLU A 796 7.37 -3.31 -6.20
CA GLU A 796 8.41 -4.34 -6.45
C GLU A 796 8.21 -5.07 -7.80
N GLY A 797 7.00 -5.07 -8.37
CA GLY A 797 6.70 -5.78 -9.61
C GLY A 797 6.35 -7.26 -9.43
N ASN A 798 5.82 -7.60 -8.26
CA ASN A 798 5.26 -8.92 -7.94
C ASN A 798 3.95 -9.17 -8.72
N ILE A 799 3.40 -8.11 -9.31
CA ILE A 799 2.26 -8.08 -10.22
C ILE A 799 2.58 -7.18 -11.44
N SER A 800 1.98 -7.48 -12.59
CA SER A 800 1.91 -6.56 -13.73
C SER A 800 0.48 -6.05 -13.88
N LEU A 801 0.32 -4.78 -14.26
CA LEU A 801 -0.98 -4.17 -14.57
C LEU A 801 -1.50 -4.58 -15.96
N THR A 802 -0.60 -4.94 -16.89
CA THR A 802 -0.92 -5.18 -18.31
C THR A 802 -1.92 -6.30 -18.63
N PRO A 803 -2.17 -7.34 -17.79
CA PRO A 803 -3.23 -8.32 -18.05
C PRO A 803 -4.66 -7.79 -17.87
N TYR A 804 -4.85 -6.63 -17.21
CA TYR A 804 -6.16 -6.12 -16.79
C TYR A 804 -6.62 -4.96 -17.68
N VAL A 805 -7.89 -4.97 -18.09
CA VAL A 805 -8.50 -3.87 -18.86
C VAL A 805 -8.66 -2.63 -18.00
N THR A 806 -8.96 -2.81 -16.70
CA THR A 806 -9.13 -1.70 -15.74
C THR A 806 -8.40 -1.96 -14.43
N VAL A 807 -7.70 -0.96 -13.93
CA VAL A 807 -7.21 -0.88 -12.56
C VAL A 807 -8.12 0.05 -11.75
N VAL A 808 -8.49 -0.38 -10.55
CA VAL A 808 -9.14 0.45 -9.53
C VAL A 808 -8.14 0.69 -8.42
N TRP A 809 -7.71 1.93 -8.22
CA TRP A 809 -6.70 2.30 -7.24
C TRP A 809 -7.32 3.06 -6.06
N ILE A 810 -7.20 2.48 -4.87
CA ILE A 810 -7.70 3.06 -3.62
C ILE A 810 -6.56 3.88 -3.01
N LEU A 811 -6.76 5.19 -2.87
CA LEU A 811 -5.79 6.08 -2.20
C LEU A 811 -6.30 6.63 -0.87
N GLY A 812 -7.62 6.59 -0.59
CA GLY A 812 -8.12 7.06 0.70
C GLY A 812 -7.76 8.52 0.98
N GLU A 813 -6.98 8.78 2.02
CA GLU A 813 -6.38 10.09 2.30
C GLU A 813 -4.86 10.12 2.06
N GLU A 814 -4.32 9.29 1.18
CA GLU A 814 -2.88 9.22 0.93
C GLU A 814 -2.28 10.60 0.58
N GLY A 815 -1.02 10.83 0.96
CA GLY A 815 -0.38 12.14 0.83
C GLY A 815 1.10 12.13 1.19
N SER A 816 1.69 13.32 1.31
CA SER A 816 3.15 13.55 1.24
C SER A 816 4.03 13.02 2.39
N LEU A 817 3.53 12.07 3.19
CA LEU A 817 4.30 11.32 4.18
C LEU A 817 4.51 9.86 3.75
N ASP A 818 3.46 9.20 3.26
CA ASP A 818 3.50 7.80 2.83
C ASP A 818 3.40 7.67 1.27
N GLN A 819 3.17 8.81 0.57
CA GLN A 819 3.27 9.14 -0.88
C GLN A 819 2.10 8.74 -1.79
N THR A 820 1.35 9.76 -2.28
CA THR A 820 0.38 9.60 -3.38
C THR A 820 1.09 9.29 -4.69
N PHE A 821 0.97 8.05 -5.18
CA PHE A 821 1.62 7.57 -6.40
C PHE A 821 3.13 7.86 -6.40
N ASP A 822 3.93 6.94 -5.86
CA ASP A 822 5.40 7.04 -5.82
C ASP A 822 6.01 7.12 -7.23
N THR A 823 7.32 7.39 -7.32
CA THR A 823 7.99 7.49 -8.63
C THR A 823 7.90 6.20 -9.45
N THR A 824 7.87 5.04 -8.80
CA THR A 824 7.77 3.72 -9.43
C THR A 824 6.36 3.44 -9.95
N GLU A 825 5.33 3.72 -9.16
CA GLU A 825 3.92 3.59 -9.49
C GLU A 825 3.53 4.53 -10.62
N ARG A 826 3.96 5.80 -10.57
CA ARG A 826 3.75 6.76 -11.67
C ARG A 826 4.30 6.23 -12.99
N LEU A 827 5.49 5.62 -12.98
CA LEU A 827 6.07 5.00 -14.17
C LEU A 827 5.23 3.80 -14.64
N ARG A 828 4.91 2.85 -13.75
CA ARG A 828 4.14 1.63 -14.08
C ARG A 828 2.72 1.94 -14.55
N VAL A 829 2.05 2.93 -13.96
CA VAL A 829 0.71 3.40 -14.37
C VAL A 829 0.78 4.17 -15.70
N THR A 830 1.83 4.96 -15.94
CA THR A 830 2.04 5.61 -17.25
C THR A 830 2.30 4.59 -18.35
N GLU A 831 3.10 3.55 -18.08
CA GLU A 831 3.32 2.44 -19.02
C GLU A 831 2.03 1.66 -19.27
N TYR A 832 1.26 1.35 -18.22
CA TYR A 832 -0.02 0.64 -18.32
C TYR A 832 -1.05 1.40 -19.17
N LEU A 833 -1.28 2.67 -18.88
CA LEU A 833 -2.18 3.54 -19.66
C LEU A 833 -1.62 3.78 -21.07
N GLY A 834 -0.31 3.91 -21.22
CA GLY A 834 0.37 4.00 -22.53
C GLY A 834 0.25 2.73 -23.40
N ASN A 835 -0.20 1.60 -22.85
CA ASN A 835 -0.52 0.36 -23.56
C ASN A 835 -2.04 0.12 -23.71
N GLY A 836 -2.88 1.11 -23.39
CA GLY A 836 -4.35 1.03 -23.54
C GLY A 836 -5.10 0.46 -22.33
N GLY A 837 -4.46 0.37 -21.17
CA GLY A 837 -5.14 0.11 -19.90
C GLY A 837 -6.07 1.26 -19.47
N THR A 838 -6.88 1.06 -18.43
CA THR A 838 -7.76 2.12 -17.89
C THR A 838 -7.71 2.21 -16.38
N LEU A 839 -7.94 3.40 -15.82
CA LEU A 839 -7.78 3.65 -14.38
C LEU A 839 -8.98 4.37 -13.77
N PHE A 840 -9.56 3.79 -12.73
CA PHE A 840 -10.34 4.54 -11.74
C PHE A 840 -9.47 4.77 -10.50
N VAL A 841 -9.37 6.01 -10.03
CA VAL A 841 -8.67 6.34 -8.78
C VAL A 841 -9.49 7.33 -7.95
N SER A 842 -9.49 7.15 -6.62
CA SER A 842 -10.23 8.01 -5.69
C SER A 842 -9.51 8.20 -4.35
N GLY A 843 -9.45 9.44 -3.89
CA GLY A 843 -8.88 9.83 -2.61
C GLY A 843 -8.80 11.35 -2.43
N SER A 844 -8.59 11.82 -1.21
CA SER A 844 -8.21 13.20 -0.88
C SER A 844 -6.70 13.44 -1.11
N GLU A 845 -6.26 14.70 -1.09
CA GLU A 845 -4.86 15.19 -1.27
C GLU A 845 -4.07 14.74 -2.53
N ILE A 846 -4.64 13.89 -3.40
CA ILE A 846 -4.01 13.41 -4.66
C ILE A 846 -3.48 14.58 -5.53
N ALA A 847 -4.31 15.61 -5.71
CA ALA A 847 -3.99 16.76 -6.55
C ALA A 847 -3.16 17.80 -5.79
N TYR A 848 -3.35 17.91 -4.47
CA TYR A 848 -2.49 18.72 -3.61
C TYR A 848 -1.04 18.24 -3.66
N GLU A 849 -0.78 16.95 -3.46
CA GLU A 849 0.57 16.40 -3.54
C GLU A 849 1.11 16.47 -4.98
N LEU A 850 0.47 15.77 -5.92
CA LEU A 850 1.05 15.57 -7.24
C LEU A 850 1.17 16.88 -8.01
N ASP A 851 0.10 17.67 -8.07
CA ASP A 851 0.04 18.91 -8.85
C ASP A 851 0.49 20.13 -8.02
N TYR A 852 -0.10 20.43 -6.87
CA TYR A 852 0.24 21.68 -6.15
C TYR A 852 1.68 21.69 -5.60
N LEU A 853 2.10 20.66 -4.86
CA LEU A 853 3.50 20.51 -4.43
C LEU A 853 4.45 20.14 -5.57
N ASN A 854 3.92 19.81 -6.76
CA ASN A 854 4.66 19.54 -7.99
C ASN A 854 5.58 18.30 -7.93
N VAL A 855 5.33 17.33 -7.03
CA VAL A 855 6.13 16.09 -6.99
C VAL A 855 5.79 15.14 -8.16
N GLY A 856 4.62 15.30 -8.78
CA GLY A 856 4.17 14.49 -9.92
C GLY A 856 3.27 15.22 -10.91
N ARG A 857 3.40 16.55 -11.04
CA ARG A 857 2.47 17.41 -11.81
C ARG A 857 2.29 16.95 -13.26
N SER A 858 3.38 16.52 -13.91
CA SER A 858 3.33 16.01 -15.29
C SER A 858 2.51 14.73 -15.42
N PHE A 859 2.51 13.87 -14.41
CA PHE A 859 1.67 12.66 -14.36
C PHE A 859 0.21 13.05 -14.09
N TYR A 860 -0.05 13.84 -13.04
CA TYR A 860 -1.43 14.25 -12.69
C TYR A 860 -2.15 14.98 -13.84
N ARG A 861 -1.44 15.85 -14.56
CA ARG A 861 -2.00 16.59 -15.69
C ARG A 861 -2.00 15.78 -16.99
N ASN A 862 -0.86 15.25 -17.42
CA ASN A 862 -0.72 14.70 -18.77
C ASN A 862 -1.02 13.20 -18.86
N VAL A 863 -1.15 12.50 -17.72
CA VAL A 863 -1.47 11.07 -17.66
C VAL A 863 -2.84 10.85 -17.02
N LEU A 864 -3.11 11.45 -15.85
CA LEU A 864 -4.42 11.34 -15.19
C LEU A 864 -5.48 12.31 -15.71
N GLY A 865 -5.12 13.30 -16.54
CA GLY A 865 -6.06 14.20 -17.21
C GLY A 865 -6.69 15.26 -16.32
N ALA A 866 -6.13 15.54 -15.15
CA ALA A 866 -6.73 16.37 -14.12
C ALA A 866 -5.88 17.63 -13.81
N GLN A 867 -6.41 18.53 -12.98
CA GLN A 867 -5.69 19.70 -12.48
C GLN A 867 -6.19 20.10 -11.09
N TYR A 868 -5.26 20.48 -10.22
CA TYR A 868 -5.57 21.07 -8.91
C TYR A 868 -6.18 22.48 -9.02
N VAL A 869 -7.18 22.74 -8.18
CA VAL A 869 -7.80 24.05 -7.93
C VAL A 869 -7.73 24.44 -6.44
N GLY A 870 -7.62 23.49 -5.51
CA GLY A 870 -7.39 23.77 -4.09
C GLY A 870 -7.62 22.58 -3.15
N ASP A 871 -6.91 22.58 -2.01
CA ASP A 871 -6.94 21.59 -0.91
C ASP A 871 -8.33 21.11 -0.46
N ASP A 872 -9.25 22.05 -0.26
CA ASP A 872 -10.48 21.82 0.49
C ASP A 872 -11.69 22.39 -0.25
N ALA A 873 -12.67 21.53 -0.53
CA ALA A 873 -13.97 21.89 -1.08
C ALA A 873 -14.82 22.76 -0.14
N GLY A 874 -14.64 22.63 1.17
CA GLY A 874 -15.53 23.15 2.22
C GLY A 874 -16.87 22.42 2.27
N SER A 875 -16.96 21.19 1.75
CA SER A 875 -18.21 20.40 1.69
C SER A 875 -17.99 18.90 1.55
N TYR A 876 -18.79 18.12 2.28
CA TYR A 876 -18.87 16.65 2.18
C TYR A 876 -20.05 16.16 1.33
N GLN A 877 -20.52 16.98 0.40
CA GLN A 877 -21.62 16.67 -0.51
C GLN A 877 -21.21 16.94 -1.96
N VAL A 878 -21.43 15.97 -2.84
CA VAL A 878 -21.24 16.10 -4.29
C VAL A 878 -22.51 15.75 -5.05
N THR A 879 -22.60 16.18 -6.30
CA THR A 879 -23.65 15.80 -7.25
C THR A 879 -23.04 15.60 -8.63
N GLY A 880 -23.70 14.79 -9.47
CA GLY A 880 -23.46 14.73 -10.90
C GLY A 880 -23.58 16.11 -11.56
N GLN A 881 -22.75 16.35 -12.56
CA GLN A 881 -22.81 17.54 -13.40
C GLN A 881 -22.95 17.15 -14.87
N ASP A 882 -21.85 16.74 -15.49
CA ASP A 882 -21.75 16.33 -16.89
C ASP A 882 -21.22 14.87 -16.97
N GLY A 883 -20.90 14.40 -18.18
CA GLY A 883 -20.34 13.06 -18.40
C GLY A 883 -21.17 11.89 -17.86
N ILE A 884 -20.49 10.79 -17.51
CA ILE A 884 -21.09 9.50 -17.17
C ILE A 884 -21.91 9.49 -15.87
N LEU A 885 -21.72 10.52 -15.04
CA LEU A 885 -22.36 10.68 -13.73
C LEU A 885 -23.40 11.82 -13.69
N ALA A 886 -23.75 12.44 -14.82
CA ALA A 886 -24.71 13.56 -14.89
C ALA A 886 -26.11 13.26 -14.31
N ASP A 887 -26.51 11.99 -14.23
CA ASP A 887 -27.77 11.52 -13.63
C ASP A 887 -27.67 11.18 -12.12
N ILE A 888 -26.48 11.26 -11.53
CA ILE A 888 -26.25 11.01 -10.11
C ILE A 888 -26.70 12.23 -9.30
N GLY A 889 -27.83 12.08 -8.59
CA GLY A 889 -28.30 13.07 -7.62
C GLY A 889 -27.35 13.23 -6.42
N ALA A 890 -27.54 14.31 -5.66
CA ALA A 890 -26.66 14.68 -4.55
C ALA A 890 -26.48 13.56 -3.50
N LEU A 891 -25.21 13.29 -3.16
CA LEU A 891 -24.76 12.25 -2.23
C LEU A 891 -23.81 12.83 -1.17
N ASN A 892 -23.72 12.17 -0.01
CA ASN A 892 -22.85 12.60 1.10
C ASN A 892 -21.74 11.59 1.38
N PHE A 893 -20.56 12.10 1.73
CA PHE A 893 -19.37 11.32 2.08
C PHE A 893 -18.77 11.65 3.46
N SER A 894 -19.53 12.32 4.33
CA SER A 894 -19.10 12.70 5.70
C SER A 894 -19.26 11.57 6.73
N PRO A 895 -18.41 11.51 7.79
CA PRO A 895 -18.64 10.68 8.99
C PRO A 895 -20.00 10.91 9.63
N ALA A 896 -20.49 12.14 9.63
CA ALA A 896 -21.80 12.50 10.19
C ALA A 896 -22.98 11.84 9.45
N SER A 897 -22.74 11.40 8.20
CA SER A 897 -23.68 10.59 7.40
C SER A 897 -23.36 9.09 7.41
N GLY A 898 -22.35 8.63 8.15
CA GLY A 898 -21.97 7.22 8.28
C GLY A 898 -20.73 6.79 7.49
N ALA A 899 -19.87 7.71 7.02
CA ALA A 899 -18.60 7.36 6.41
C ALA A 899 -17.65 6.68 7.44
N PRO A 900 -16.71 5.83 7.00
CA PRO A 900 -15.83 5.09 7.91
C PRO A 900 -14.83 5.99 8.66
N TYR A 901 -14.27 6.99 7.99
CA TYR A 901 -13.36 8.03 8.48
C TYR A 901 -13.76 9.38 7.84
N ASP A 902 -13.14 10.49 8.28
CA ASP A 902 -13.36 11.82 7.68
C ASP A 902 -12.34 12.05 6.56
N ALA A 903 -12.75 12.64 5.45
CA ALA A 903 -11.81 12.99 4.36
C ALA A 903 -11.43 14.46 4.53
N ASP A 904 -10.37 14.74 5.30
CA ASP A 904 -10.09 16.07 5.87
C ASP A 904 -9.92 17.18 4.80
N TYR A 905 -9.30 16.83 3.65
CA TYR A 905 -8.95 17.75 2.58
C TYR A 905 -9.44 17.21 1.22
N PRO A 906 -10.74 17.34 0.91
CA PRO A 906 -11.32 16.85 -0.33
C PRO A 906 -10.97 17.82 -1.47
N ASP A 907 -10.10 17.33 -2.34
CA ASP A 907 -9.43 18.06 -3.40
C ASP A 907 -10.42 18.66 -4.41
N ARG A 908 -10.20 19.94 -4.77
CA ARG A 908 -10.94 20.63 -5.82
C ARG A 908 -10.20 20.48 -7.13
N ILE A 909 -10.86 19.89 -8.13
CA ILE A 909 -10.22 19.48 -9.39
C ILE A 909 -11.02 19.87 -10.63
N ILE A 910 -10.31 20.10 -11.73
CA ILE A 910 -10.88 20.32 -13.08
C ILE A 910 -10.16 19.43 -14.11
N PRO A 911 -10.81 19.06 -15.22
CA PRO A 911 -10.16 18.27 -16.26
C PRO A 911 -9.16 19.11 -17.08
N GLN A 912 -8.20 18.44 -17.70
CA GLN A 912 -7.44 18.97 -18.83
C GLN A 912 -8.29 18.94 -20.12
N THR A 913 -7.77 19.54 -21.19
CA THR A 913 -8.37 19.43 -22.53
C THR A 913 -8.52 17.97 -22.94
N GLY A 914 -9.76 17.52 -23.18
CA GLY A 914 -10.11 16.11 -23.44
C GLY A 914 -10.87 15.43 -22.30
N GLY A 915 -11.03 16.09 -21.15
CA GLY A 915 -11.83 15.59 -20.02
C GLY A 915 -13.06 16.44 -19.69
N GLU A 916 -13.94 15.87 -18.86
CA GLU A 916 -15.17 16.50 -18.36
C GLU A 916 -15.28 16.38 -16.83
N THR A 917 -15.95 17.34 -16.19
CA THR A 917 -16.26 17.31 -14.75
C THR A 917 -17.51 16.47 -14.52
N ASN A 918 -17.34 15.21 -14.09
CA ASN A 918 -18.46 14.30 -13.85
C ASN A 918 -19.13 14.50 -12.48
N LEU A 919 -18.38 14.97 -11.47
CA LEU A 919 -18.88 15.35 -10.15
C LEU A 919 -18.43 16.74 -9.75
N ARG A 920 -19.28 17.45 -9.02
CA ARG A 920 -19.02 18.76 -8.42
C ARG A 920 -19.43 18.78 -6.96
N TYR A 921 -18.80 19.64 -6.16
CA TYR A 921 -19.23 19.89 -4.79
C TYR A 921 -20.56 20.67 -4.74
N VAL A 922 -21.33 20.44 -3.67
CA VAL A 922 -22.59 21.11 -3.37
C VAL A 922 -22.43 21.90 -2.09
N GLY A 923 -22.67 23.22 -2.16
CA GLY A 923 -22.21 24.12 -1.10
C GLY A 923 -20.69 24.29 -1.15
N GLY A 924 -20.09 24.77 -0.05
CA GLY A 924 -18.66 25.11 0.00
C GLY A 924 -18.26 26.03 -1.16
N THR A 925 -17.19 25.65 -1.85
CA THR A 925 -16.69 26.27 -3.09
C THR A 925 -17.54 25.99 -4.34
N SER A 926 -18.21 24.82 -4.39
CA SER A 926 -18.92 24.30 -5.57
C SER A 926 -18.05 24.05 -6.82
N ASP A 927 -16.73 23.91 -6.65
CA ASP A 927 -15.80 23.47 -7.71
C ASP A 927 -16.01 21.98 -8.09
N GLY A 928 -15.26 21.48 -9.07
CA GLY A 928 -15.25 20.07 -9.46
C GLY A 928 -14.67 19.16 -8.38
N ALA A 929 -15.28 17.98 -8.24
CA ALA A 929 -14.96 16.94 -7.27
C ALA A 929 -14.54 15.61 -7.91
N GLY A 930 -14.90 15.43 -9.19
CA GLY A 930 -14.57 14.25 -9.98
C GLY A 930 -14.50 14.60 -11.46
N ILE A 931 -13.55 13.99 -12.16
CA ILE A 931 -13.36 14.14 -13.60
C ILE A 931 -13.35 12.79 -14.29
N GLN A 932 -13.66 12.81 -15.58
CA GLN A 932 -13.35 11.74 -16.53
C GLN A 932 -12.44 12.33 -17.61
N TYR A 933 -11.51 11.53 -18.14
CA TYR A 933 -10.60 11.95 -19.19
C TYR A 933 -10.45 10.83 -20.21
N ASP A 934 -10.61 11.18 -21.48
CA ASP A 934 -10.35 10.30 -22.61
C ASP A 934 -9.12 10.81 -23.37
N ALA A 935 -8.09 9.98 -23.46
CA ALA A 935 -6.86 10.25 -24.20
C ALA A 935 -6.88 9.62 -25.60
N GLY A 936 -8.00 9.03 -26.03
CA GLY A 936 -8.15 8.21 -27.24
C GLY A 936 -7.51 6.83 -27.08
N LEU A 937 -6.25 6.78 -26.64
CA LEU A 937 -5.53 5.54 -26.35
C LEU A 937 -5.95 4.88 -25.04
N TYR A 938 -6.35 5.66 -24.04
CA TYR A 938 -6.72 5.18 -22.71
C TYR A 938 -7.71 6.12 -22.02
N ARG A 939 -8.32 5.66 -20.92
CA ARG A 939 -9.26 6.45 -20.12
C ARG A 939 -8.92 6.45 -18.63
N THR A 940 -9.20 7.58 -17.99
CA THR A 940 -9.14 7.71 -16.52
C THR A 940 -10.42 8.31 -15.94
N VAL A 941 -10.73 7.93 -14.71
CA VAL A 941 -11.66 8.64 -13.82
C VAL A 941 -10.93 8.94 -12.52
N VAL A 942 -10.95 10.20 -12.09
CA VAL A 942 -10.27 10.68 -10.88
C VAL A 942 -11.29 11.39 -10.00
N PHE A 943 -11.44 10.95 -8.74
CA PHE A 943 -12.18 11.68 -7.71
C PHE A 943 -11.20 12.32 -6.72
N GLY A 944 -11.43 13.59 -6.38
CA GLY A 944 -10.71 14.31 -5.31
C GLY A 944 -11.21 13.99 -3.89
N PHE A 945 -11.96 12.90 -3.73
CA PHE A 945 -12.39 12.37 -2.45
C PHE A 945 -12.49 10.83 -2.53
N PRO A 946 -12.42 10.09 -1.41
CA PRO A 946 -12.35 8.63 -1.44
C PRO A 946 -13.71 7.98 -1.71
N PHE A 947 -13.79 7.06 -2.67
CA PHE A 947 -15.04 6.37 -3.05
C PHE A 947 -15.68 5.59 -1.89
N GLU A 948 -14.88 4.97 -1.04
CA GLU A 948 -15.29 4.22 0.16
C GLU A 948 -15.98 5.08 1.22
N THR A 949 -15.81 6.40 1.19
CA THR A 949 -16.52 7.34 2.08
C THR A 949 -17.94 7.66 1.63
N ILE A 950 -18.28 7.39 0.36
CA ILE A 950 -19.66 7.50 -0.14
C ILE A 950 -20.57 6.58 0.66
N THR A 951 -21.47 7.17 1.44
CA THR A 951 -22.20 6.48 2.51
C THR A 951 -23.17 5.39 2.01
N SER A 952 -23.87 5.64 0.90
CA SER A 952 -24.86 4.71 0.35
C SER A 952 -24.22 3.65 -0.56
N ALA A 953 -24.30 2.38 -0.15
CA ALA A 953 -23.83 1.24 -0.95
C ALA A 953 -24.47 1.17 -2.34
N ALA A 954 -25.78 1.45 -2.46
CA ALA A 954 -26.48 1.48 -3.74
C ALA A 954 -26.00 2.62 -4.66
N ILE A 955 -25.50 3.73 -4.10
CA ILE A 955 -24.91 4.82 -4.89
C ILE A 955 -23.48 4.46 -5.31
N ARG A 956 -22.66 3.89 -4.41
CA ARG A 956 -21.34 3.31 -4.76
C ARG A 956 -21.45 2.32 -5.91
N SER A 957 -22.37 1.37 -5.79
CA SER A 957 -22.72 0.36 -6.80
C SER A 957 -23.07 0.99 -8.17
N ASN A 958 -23.98 1.96 -8.19
CA ASN A 958 -24.38 2.62 -9.45
C ASN A 958 -23.24 3.45 -10.08
N ILE A 959 -22.40 4.10 -9.26
CA ILE A 959 -21.23 4.86 -9.73
C ILE A 959 -20.17 3.89 -10.30
N MET A 960 -19.80 2.84 -9.57
CA MET A 960 -18.81 1.86 -10.01
C MET A 960 -19.22 1.21 -11.34
N ARG A 961 -20.49 0.83 -11.49
CA ARG A 961 -21.05 0.37 -12.78
C ARG A 961 -20.80 1.38 -13.90
N LYS A 962 -21.14 2.65 -13.69
CA LYS A 962 -21.00 3.70 -14.72
C LYS A 962 -19.54 3.98 -15.08
N VAL A 963 -18.67 4.04 -14.08
CA VAL A 963 -17.23 4.22 -14.24
C VAL A 963 -16.62 3.06 -15.02
N VAL A 964 -16.74 1.82 -14.51
CA VAL A 964 -16.10 0.66 -15.13
C VAL A 964 -16.71 0.34 -16.49
N SER A 965 -18.03 0.50 -16.66
CA SER A 965 -18.67 0.36 -17.98
C SER A 965 -18.10 1.36 -18.98
N TRP A 966 -17.96 2.64 -18.66
CA TRP A 966 -17.42 3.63 -19.60
C TRP A 966 -15.92 3.46 -19.87
N LEU A 967 -15.13 3.12 -18.84
CA LEU A 967 -13.72 2.76 -19.02
C LEU A 967 -13.58 1.58 -19.99
N GLN A 968 -14.48 0.59 -19.95
CA GLN A 968 -14.44 -0.60 -20.82
C GLN A 968 -15.25 -0.46 -22.13
N THR A 969 -16.04 0.60 -22.31
CA THR A 969 -16.86 0.83 -23.52
C THR A 969 -15.96 1.22 -24.70
N GLY A 970 -16.12 0.58 -25.87
CA GLY A 970 -15.20 0.77 -27.00
C GLY A 970 -13.83 0.09 -26.83
N LEU A 971 -13.46 -0.31 -25.60
CA LEU A 971 -12.29 -1.18 -25.35
C LEU A 971 -12.65 -2.68 -25.42
N VAL A 972 -13.87 -3.02 -25.82
CA VAL A 972 -14.20 -4.33 -26.41
C VAL A 972 -13.77 -4.34 -27.90
N GLY A 973 -12.52 -3.94 -28.14
CA GLY A 973 -11.85 -3.88 -29.44
C GLY A 973 -10.45 -4.46 -29.29
N CYS A 974 -10.00 -5.24 -30.27
CA CYS A 974 -8.76 -6.03 -30.15
C CYS A 974 -7.53 -5.11 -29.99
N PRO A 975 -6.82 -5.11 -28.85
CA PRO A 975 -5.66 -4.23 -28.67
C PRO A 975 -4.59 -4.50 -29.74
N PRO A 976 -3.88 -3.45 -30.22
CA PRO A 976 -2.92 -3.59 -31.31
C PRO A 976 -1.92 -4.72 -31.05
N THR A 977 -1.94 -5.75 -31.89
CA THR A 977 -1.15 -6.95 -31.63
C THR A 977 0.30 -6.68 -32.00
N LEU A 978 1.12 -6.43 -30.97
CA LEU A 978 2.56 -6.17 -31.12
C LEU A 978 3.24 -7.35 -31.82
N LEU A 979 3.90 -7.06 -32.93
CA LEU A 979 4.80 -7.99 -33.61
C LEU A 979 6.24 -7.77 -33.11
N ALA A 980 6.77 -6.54 -33.15
CA ALA A 980 8.11 -6.25 -32.62
C ALA A 980 8.34 -4.77 -32.28
N ASN A 981 8.83 -4.50 -31.07
CA ASN A 981 9.43 -3.24 -30.60
C ASN A 981 10.97 -3.34 -30.39
N PHE A 982 11.57 -4.51 -30.61
CA PHE A 982 13.00 -4.78 -30.51
C PHE A 982 13.67 -4.60 -29.12
N GLU A 983 12.94 -4.22 -28.07
CA GLU A 983 13.48 -4.03 -26.72
C GLU A 983 14.07 -5.31 -26.11
N GLN A 984 13.59 -6.48 -26.55
CA GLN A 984 14.06 -7.79 -26.09
C GLN A 984 15.39 -8.25 -26.74
N TYR A 985 16.09 -7.39 -27.48
CA TYR A 985 17.32 -7.70 -28.22
C TYR A 985 18.43 -6.67 -27.94
N GLU A 986 19.69 -7.11 -27.99
CA GLU A 986 20.82 -6.25 -27.65
C GLU A 986 21.36 -5.46 -28.85
N PRO A 987 21.99 -4.28 -28.64
CA PRO A 987 22.62 -3.51 -29.71
C PRO A 987 23.69 -4.33 -30.44
N GLY A 988 23.45 -4.63 -31.71
CA GLY A 988 24.25 -5.53 -32.54
C GLY A 988 23.56 -6.86 -32.90
N ASP A 989 22.44 -7.20 -32.28
CA ASP A 989 21.61 -8.34 -32.68
C ASP A 989 20.94 -8.13 -34.04
N ARG A 990 20.52 -9.23 -34.66
CA ARG A 990 19.71 -9.23 -35.89
C ARG A 990 18.33 -9.81 -35.58
N ALA A 991 17.33 -8.95 -35.57
CA ALA A 991 15.95 -9.30 -35.27
C ALA A 991 15.00 -8.84 -36.37
N MET A 992 13.96 -9.65 -36.64
CA MET A 992 12.94 -9.49 -37.69
C MET A 992 13.45 -9.44 -39.15
N PHE A 993 14.54 -8.72 -39.46
CA PHE A 993 15.03 -8.50 -40.83
C PHE A 993 16.47 -8.98 -41.06
N GLN A 994 16.75 -9.37 -42.30
CA GLN A 994 18.07 -9.73 -42.81
C GLN A 994 18.83 -8.52 -43.36
N ASP A 995 20.15 -8.65 -43.56
CA ASP A 995 20.93 -7.61 -44.26
C ASP A 995 20.37 -7.31 -45.65
N PRO A 996 20.38 -6.04 -46.10
CA PRO A 996 19.82 -5.61 -47.39
C PRO A 996 20.21 -6.47 -48.61
N ARG A 997 21.47 -6.90 -48.71
CA ARG A 997 22.00 -7.69 -49.83
C ARG A 997 21.70 -9.19 -49.74
N LEU A 998 21.03 -9.72 -48.72
CA LEU A 998 20.75 -11.16 -48.63
C LEU A 998 19.71 -11.61 -49.67
N SER A 999 18.76 -10.75 -50.05
CA SER A 999 17.78 -11.07 -51.08
C SER A 999 18.43 -11.18 -52.47
N GLY A 1000 18.45 -12.40 -53.01
CA GLY A 1000 18.97 -12.67 -54.35
C GLY A 1000 18.20 -12.00 -55.49
N SER A 1001 16.99 -11.46 -55.24
CA SER A 1001 16.24 -10.68 -56.24
C SER A 1001 16.63 -9.20 -56.30
N THR A 1002 17.35 -8.67 -55.31
CA THR A 1002 17.72 -7.24 -55.21
C THR A 1002 19.20 -6.99 -54.93
N GLN A 1003 20.00 -8.02 -54.65
CA GLN A 1003 21.44 -7.91 -54.38
C GLN A 1003 22.23 -7.16 -55.49
N ALA A 1004 21.76 -7.21 -56.74
CA ALA A 1004 22.38 -6.56 -57.89
C ALA A 1004 22.08 -5.05 -58.01
N ASP A 1005 21.03 -4.55 -57.35
CA ASP A 1005 20.67 -3.13 -57.32
C ASP A 1005 21.36 -2.36 -56.19
N LEU A 1006 22.06 -3.08 -55.32
CA LEU A 1006 22.68 -2.60 -54.09
C LEU A 1006 24.21 -2.58 -54.20
N ALA A 1007 24.81 -1.46 -53.79
CA ALA A 1007 26.26 -1.35 -53.62
C ALA A 1007 26.75 -2.26 -52.49
N GLU A 1008 28.05 -2.55 -52.44
CA GLU A 1008 28.58 -3.56 -51.51
C GLU A 1008 28.56 -3.16 -50.04
N SER A 1009 28.53 -1.86 -49.76
CA SER A 1009 28.53 -1.27 -48.42
C SER A 1009 27.89 0.15 -48.47
N PRO A 1010 27.16 0.59 -47.42
CA PRO A 1010 26.78 -0.17 -46.24
C PRO A 1010 25.82 -1.32 -46.58
N ASN A 1011 25.74 -2.30 -45.67
CA ASN A 1011 24.88 -3.48 -45.78
C ASN A 1011 24.72 -4.08 -44.38
N THR A 1012 23.82 -3.50 -43.58
CA THR A 1012 23.53 -3.96 -42.21
C THR A 1012 22.05 -3.80 -41.91
N ALA A 1013 21.46 -4.78 -41.21
CA ALA A 1013 20.18 -4.64 -40.52
C ALA A 1013 20.36 -5.17 -39.08
N LEU A 1014 20.56 -4.27 -38.11
CA LEU A 1014 20.95 -4.62 -36.74
C LEU A 1014 20.21 -3.76 -35.70
N VAL A 1015 19.91 -4.33 -34.54
CA VAL A 1015 19.34 -3.62 -33.40
C VAL A 1015 20.36 -2.61 -32.84
N PHE A 1016 19.91 -1.45 -32.37
CA PHE A 1016 20.78 -0.42 -31.80
C PHE A 1016 20.10 0.39 -30.68
N ALA A 1017 20.90 0.88 -29.73
CA ALA A 1017 20.43 1.77 -28.67
C ALA A 1017 20.29 3.21 -29.18
N THR A 1018 19.12 3.83 -29.00
CA THR A 1018 18.82 5.16 -29.58
C THR A 1018 17.60 5.80 -28.93
N SER A 1019 17.28 7.04 -29.32
CA SER A 1019 15.93 7.59 -29.19
C SER A 1019 14.99 6.87 -30.16
N SER A 1020 14.40 5.75 -29.71
CA SER A 1020 13.45 4.95 -30.48
C SER A 1020 12.13 5.71 -30.69
N PHE A 1021 11.04 5.02 -31.06
CA PHE A 1021 9.68 5.54 -30.88
C PHE A 1021 9.04 5.05 -29.57
N GLY A 1022 9.21 3.77 -29.20
CA GLY A 1022 8.50 3.14 -28.08
C GLY A 1022 9.30 2.80 -26.81
N GLY A 1023 10.63 2.93 -26.82
CA GLY A 1023 11.53 2.52 -25.73
C GLY A 1023 13.00 2.92 -25.92
N SER A 1024 13.93 1.98 -25.80
CA SER A 1024 15.39 2.18 -25.87
C SER A 1024 16.08 1.57 -27.10
N ARG A 1025 15.38 0.71 -27.85
CA ARG A 1025 15.88 -0.07 -28.99
C ARG A 1025 15.07 0.24 -30.25
N ALA A 1026 15.67 -0.06 -31.39
CA ALA A 1026 15.05 -0.08 -32.71
C ALA A 1026 15.96 -0.90 -33.64
N ILE A 1027 15.53 -1.22 -34.86
CA ILE A 1027 16.44 -1.76 -35.89
C ILE A 1027 16.98 -0.64 -36.79
N ASN A 1028 18.30 -0.59 -36.98
CA ASN A 1028 19.01 0.26 -37.91
C ASN A 1028 19.34 -0.52 -39.19
N VAL A 1029 18.83 -0.04 -40.32
CA VAL A 1029 19.03 -0.62 -41.65
C VAL A 1029 19.81 0.38 -42.51
N GLN A 1030 20.95 -0.04 -43.07
CA GLN A 1030 21.80 0.81 -43.91
C GLN A 1030 22.14 0.16 -45.24
N TRP A 1031 21.92 0.90 -46.34
CA TRP A 1031 22.32 0.48 -47.70
C TRP A 1031 22.62 1.65 -48.63
N SER A 1032 23.17 1.34 -49.80
CA SER A 1032 23.25 2.25 -50.96
C SER A 1032 22.80 1.52 -52.22
N TRP A 1033 22.17 2.23 -53.14
CA TRP A 1033 21.90 1.76 -54.50
C TRP A 1033 23.18 1.81 -55.37
N ILE A 1034 23.24 1.03 -56.45
CA ILE A 1034 24.35 1.15 -57.42
C ILE A 1034 24.27 2.42 -58.29
N ASP A 1035 23.08 2.98 -58.46
CA ASP A 1035 22.78 4.24 -59.14
C ASP A 1035 21.35 4.71 -58.76
N THR A 1036 20.87 5.83 -59.32
CA THR A 1036 19.51 6.36 -59.09
C THR A 1036 18.50 5.98 -60.18
N THR A 1037 18.72 4.90 -60.93
CA THR A 1037 17.76 4.46 -61.97
C THR A 1037 16.46 3.97 -61.31
N PRO A 1038 15.25 4.40 -61.74
CA PRO A 1038 13.98 4.07 -61.06
C PRO A 1038 13.62 2.57 -60.91
N GLN A 1039 14.41 1.68 -61.51
CA GLN A 1039 14.35 0.22 -61.36
C GLN A 1039 15.10 -0.33 -60.13
N ARG A 1040 15.82 0.49 -59.34
CA ARG A 1040 16.52 0.01 -58.13
C ARG A 1040 15.56 -0.15 -56.97
N TRP A 1041 15.54 -1.35 -56.37
CA TRP A 1041 14.75 -1.64 -55.18
C TRP A 1041 15.44 -2.66 -54.26
N LEU A 1042 15.00 -2.70 -53.01
CA LEU A 1042 15.51 -3.52 -51.91
C LEU A 1042 14.36 -4.34 -51.36
N ARG A 1043 14.54 -5.66 -51.35
CA ARG A 1043 13.72 -6.61 -50.61
C ARG A 1043 14.39 -6.92 -49.27
N LEU A 1044 14.07 -6.13 -48.25
CA LEU A 1044 14.54 -6.31 -46.87
C LEU A 1044 13.73 -7.45 -46.22
N THR A 1045 14.20 -8.69 -46.40
CA THR A 1045 13.44 -9.90 -46.07
C THR A 1045 13.55 -10.32 -44.60
N THR A 1046 12.48 -10.90 -44.07
CA THR A 1046 12.40 -11.55 -42.75
C THR A 1046 12.83 -13.02 -42.77
N ASN A 1047 13.15 -13.55 -43.96
CA ASN A 1047 13.35 -14.97 -44.19
C ASN A 1047 14.43 -15.57 -43.28
N ASN A 1048 14.02 -16.46 -42.37
CA ASN A 1048 14.87 -17.25 -41.46
C ASN A 1048 15.87 -16.39 -40.66
N VAL A 1049 15.44 -15.25 -40.12
CA VAL A 1049 16.20 -14.52 -39.09
C VAL A 1049 16.16 -15.31 -37.78
N THR A 1050 17.29 -15.46 -37.09
CA THR A 1050 17.38 -16.22 -35.83
C THR A 1050 16.45 -15.67 -34.75
N ASN A 1051 16.41 -14.34 -34.62
CA ASN A 1051 15.52 -13.65 -33.70
C ASN A 1051 14.29 -13.19 -34.51
N GLN A 1052 13.18 -13.92 -34.38
CA GLN A 1052 11.88 -13.57 -34.98
C GLN A 1052 11.86 -13.47 -36.51
N GLY A 1053 12.39 -14.48 -37.20
CA GLY A 1053 12.18 -14.66 -38.64
C GLY A 1053 10.73 -15.01 -39.00
N ASN A 1054 10.34 -14.74 -40.25
CA ASN A 1054 9.04 -15.12 -40.83
C ASN A 1054 7.79 -14.74 -39.97
N PRO A 1055 7.68 -13.55 -39.35
CA PRO A 1055 6.60 -13.27 -38.40
C PRO A 1055 5.21 -13.38 -39.05
N THR A 1056 4.36 -14.19 -38.44
CA THR A 1056 2.97 -14.44 -38.83
C THR A 1056 2.14 -13.17 -38.65
N ILE A 1057 1.33 -12.86 -39.65
CA ILE A 1057 0.37 -11.76 -39.66
C ILE A 1057 -1.01 -12.25 -40.07
N ASP A 1058 -2.04 -11.60 -39.55
CA ASP A 1058 -3.40 -11.65 -40.05
C ASP A 1058 -3.47 -10.90 -41.39
N LEU A 1059 -4.13 -11.48 -42.40
CA LEU A 1059 -4.27 -10.92 -43.74
C LEU A 1059 -5.43 -9.93 -43.86
N THR A 1060 -6.33 -9.90 -42.87
CA THR A 1060 -7.43 -8.93 -42.80
C THR A 1060 -7.01 -7.65 -42.07
N ARG A 1061 -6.11 -7.74 -41.08
CA ARG A 1061 -5.81 -6.62 -40.17
C ARG A 1061 -4.73 -5.66 -40.69
N PRO A 1062 -4.91 -4.33 -40.57
CA PRO A 1062 -3.89 -3.34 -40.96
C PRO A 1062 -2.54 -3.55 -40.25
N LEU A 1063 -1.45 -3.51 -41.01
CA LEU A 1063 -0.08 -3.56 -40.45
C LEU A 1063 0.47 -2.14 -40.28
N ARG A 1064 0.76 -1.74 -39.05
CA ARG A 1064 1.34 -0.43 -38.70
C ARG A 1064 2.79 -0.59 -38.22
N PHE A 1065 3.68 0.35 -38.58
CA PHE A 1065 5.03 0.46 -38.03
C PHE A 1065 5.57 1.90 -38.09
N ARG A 1066 6.63 2.19 -37.33
CA ARG A 1066 7.31 3.50 -37.31
C ARG A 1066 8.61 3.47 -38.11
N MET A 1067 8.90 4.55 -38.82
CA MET A 1067 10.10 4.68 -39.65
C MET A 1067 10.68 6.10 -39.61
N ARG A 1068 12.02 6.24 -39.53
CA ARG A 1068 12.73 7.52 -39.80
C ARG A 1068 13.95 7.27 -40.67
N PHE A 1069 14.27 8.19 -41.58
CA PHE A 1069 15.33 7.96 -42.57
C PHE A 1069 16.06 9.21 -43.05
N THR A 1070 17.30 9.05 -43.51
CA THR A 1070 18.15 10.16 -44.00
C THR A 1070 18.97 9.77 -45.24
N PRO A 1071 19.22 10.73 -46.17
CA PRO A 1071 18.33 11.79 -46.65
C PRO A 1071 17.72 11.46 -48.02
N GLY A 1072 16.73 12.23 -48.47
CA GLY A 1072 16.09 12.08 -49.78
C GLY A 1072 14.63 11.58 -49.68
N SER A 1073 14.18 10.88 -50.71
CA SER A 1073 12.85 10.28 -50.81
C SER A 1073 12.94 8.78 -51.13
N LEU A 1074 11.98 8.00 -50.64
CA LEU A 1074 11.88 6.55 -50.86
C LEU A 1074 10.43 6.16 -51.17
N ARG A 1075 10.25 5.05 -51.88
CA ARG A 1075 8.94 4.36 -51.93
C ARG A 1075 8.97 3.14 -51.02
N VAL A 1076 7.88 2.88 -50.30
CA VAL A 1076 7.75 1.74 -49.38
C VAL A 1076 6.46 0.97 -49.64
N CYS A 1077 6.54 -0.35 -49.68
CA CYS A 1077 5.41 -1.28 -49.63
C CYS A 1077 5.83 -2.54 -48.86
N ILE A 1078 4.86 -3.34 -48.43
CA ILE A 1078 5.12 -4.58 -47.67
C ILE A 1078 4.92 -5.80 -48.57
N GLY A 1079 5.78 -6.80 -48.43
CA GLY A 1079 5.64 -8.10 -49.09
C GLY A 1079 5.11 -9.13 -48.11
N VAL A 1080 4.01 -9.79 -48.47
CA VAL A 1080 3.30 -10.78 -47.64
C VAL A 1080 3.33 -12.14 -48.32
N ARG A 1081 3.60 -13.20 -47.56
CA ARG A 1081 3.70 -14.58 -48.03
C ARG A 1081 2.52 -15.43 -47.57
N GLU A 1082 1.97 -16.19 -48.50
CA GLU A 1082 0.80 -17.04 -48.30
C GLU A 1082 1.23 -18.46 -47.86
N THR A 1083 1.49 -18.63 -46.57
CA THR A 1083 2.05 -19.88 -46.02
C THR A 1083 1.03 -20.89 -45.54
N ASN A 1084 -0.26 -20.50 -45.45
CA ASN A 1084 -1.32 -21.25 -44.77
C ASN A 1084 -0.99 -21.59 -43.30
N THR A 1085 -0.28 -20.68 -42.62
CA THR A 1085 0.04 -20.77 -41.19
C THR A 1085 -1.20 -20.60 -40.30
N ASP A 1086 -1.31 -21.41 -39.26
CA ASP A 1086 -2.26 -21.25 -38.15
C ASP A 1086 -1.65 -20.54 -36.93
N ALA A 1087 -0.33 -20.32 -36.94
CA ALA A 1087 0.49 -19.90 -35.79
C ALA A 1087 0.03 -18.58 -35.13
N PRO A 1088 0.41 -18.33 -33.85
CA PRO A 1088 0.21 -17.04 -33.20
C PRO A 1088 0.83 -15.88 -33.99
N LEU A 1089 0.20 -14.71 -33.93
CA LEU A 1089 0.73 -13.51 -34.57
C LEU A 1089 2.13 -13.19 -34.01
N GLY A 1090 3.05 -12.76 -34.87
CA GLY A 1090 4.46 -12.51 -34.53
C GLY A 1090 5.37 -13.75 -34.45
N ALA A 1091 4.84 -14.98 -34.44
CA ALA A 1091 5.62 -16.22 -34.47
C ALA A 1091 6.01 -16.66 -35.90
N ASP A 1092 7.03 -17.52 -36.07
CA ASP A 1092 7.48 -18.01 -37.39
C ASP A 1092 6.36 -18.78 -38.12
N GLY A 1093 5.79 -18.15 -39.15
CA GLY A 1093 4.74 -18.73 -40.01
C GLY A 1093 5.26 -19.46 -41.24
N GLY A 1094 6.56 -19.72 -41.32
CA GLY A 1094 7.22 -20.48 -42.38
C GLY A 1094 7.65 -19.67 -43.61
N ALA A 1095 8.46 -20.32 -44.46
CA ALA A 1095 9.12 -19.71 -45.61
C ALA A 1095 8.62 -20.19 -46.99
N THR A 1096 7.55 -21.00 -47.04
CA THR A 1096 7.01 -21.58 -48.29
C THR A 1096 5.62 -21.02 -48.61
N GLY A 1097 5.48 -20.41 -49.78
CA GLY A 1097 4.23 -19.78 -50.24
C GLY A 1097 4.49 -18.81 -51.39
N SER A 1098 3.45 -18.42 -52.11
CA SER A 1098 3.44 -17.27 -53.02
C SER A 1098 3.65 -15.97 -52.24
N ILE A 1099 3.89 -14.85 -52.95
CA ILE A 1099 4.17 -13.55 -52.35
C ILE A 1099 3.43 -12.46 -53.12
N GLU A 1100 2.78 -11.59 -52.36
CA GLU A 1100 2.02 -10.43 -52.79
C GLU A 1100 2.60 -9.15 -52.19
N TRP A 1101 2.40 -8.01 -52.84
CA TRP A 1101 2.72 -6.69 -52.29
C TRP A 1101 1.46 -5.93 -51.89
N ILE A 1102 1.43 -5.39 -50.67
CA ILE A 1102 0.37 -4.49 -50.20
C ILE A 1102 0.87 -3.05 -50.28
N GLY A 1103 0.08 -2.17 -50.91
CA GLY A 1103 0.39 -0.74 -51.06
C GLY A 1103 1.31 -0.40 -52.25
N ALA A 1104 1.36 -1.24 -53.28
CA ALA A 1104 2.15 -1.01 -54.50
C ALA A 1104 1.26 -0.80 -55.73
N GLY A 1105 1.26 0.40 -56.32
CA GLY A 1105 0.39 0.75 -57.46
C GLY A 1105 0.86 0.27 -58.85
N GLY A 1106 1.80 -0.68 -58.91
CA GLY A 1106 2.45 -1.17 -60.13
C GLY A 1106 3.96 -1.33 -59.98
N THR A 1107 4.68 -1.52 -61.09
CA THR A 1107 6.14 -1.71 -61.10
C THR A 1107 6.85 -0.93 -62.21
N ILE A 1108 8.12 -0.56 -62.01
CA ILE A 1108 9.06 -0.18 -63.08
C ILE A 1108 10.12 -1.27 -63.21
N ASP A 1109 10.07 -2.04 -64.31
CA ASP A 1109 11.02 -3.12 -64.64
C ASP A 1109 11.34 -4.10 -63.48
N GLY A 1110 10.35 -4.35 -62.61
CA GLY A 1110 10.42 -5.24 -61.45
C GLY A 1110 10.51 -4.53 -60.09
N ALA A 1111 10.82 -3.25 -60.03
CA ALA A 1111 10.79 -2.46 -58.80
C ALA A 1111 9.35 -2.01 -58.46
N PRO A 1112 8.84 -2.24 -57.23
CA PRO A 1112 7.48 -1.87 -56.88
C PRO A 1112 7.31 -0.37 -56.64
N LEU A 1113 6.18 0.17 -57.11
CA LEU A 1113 5.78 1.57 -56.92
C LEU A 1113 4.97 1.75 -55.63
N GLY A 1114 5.63 1.54 -54.50
CA GLY A 1114 5.06 1.75 -53.16
C GLY A 1114 4.76 3.21 -52.79
N LYS A 1115 4.18 3.41 -51.60
CA LYS A 1115 3.87 4.71 -50.98
C LYS A 1115 5.12 5.59 -50.93
N LEU A 1116 5.03 6.79 -51.52
CA LEU A 1116 6.15 7.74 -51.58
C LEU A 1116 6.28 8.48 -50.24
N LEU A 1117 7.49 8.47 -49.67
CA LEU A 1117 7.86 9.16 -48.44
C LEU A 1117 9.03 10.11 -48.70
N SER A 1118 9.02 11.26 -48.03
CA SER A 1118 10.13 12.22 -48.00
C SER A 1118 10.76 12.27 -46.60
N ASN A 1119 12.06 12.57 -46.52
CA ASN A 1119 12.76 12.75 -45.25
C ASN A 1119 12.23 14.00 -44.50
N GLN A 1120 11.52 13.77 -43.40
CA GLN A 1120 11.06 14.81 -42.46
C GLN A 1120 12.12 15.14 -41.40
N GLY A 1121 13.33 15.50 -41.82
CA GLY A 1121 14.42 15.89 -40.91
C GLY A 1121 14.86 14.79 -39.92
N PHE A 1122 14.75 13.51 -40.30
CA PHE A 1122 14.95 12.33 -39.44
C PHE A 1122 13.93 12.16 -38.29
N ALA A 1123 12.79 12.85 -38.34
CA ALA A 1123 11.64 12.56 -37.48
C ALA A 1123 11.03 11.18 -37.80
N TRP A 1124 10.44 10.55 -36.79
CA TRP A 1124 9.63 9.35 -36.94
C TRP A 1124 8.34 9.63 -37.73
N GLN A 1125 7.98 8.70 -38.60
CA GLN A 1125 6.78 8.70 -39.43
C GLN A 1125 6.03 7.38 -39.20
N THR A 1126 4.72 7.44 -39.08
CA THR A 1126 3.87 6.24 -39.00
C THR A 1126 3.52 5.77 -40.40
N LEU A 1127 3.75 4.49 -40.68
CA LEU A 1127 3.28 3.81 -41.88
C LEU A 1127 2.21 2.82 -41.46
N SER A 1128 1.02 2.92 -42.05
CA SER A 1128 -0.02 1.89 -41.98
C SER A 1128 -0.26 1.33 -43.39
N PHE A 1129 -0.48 0.01 -43.47
CA PHE A 1129 -0.81 -0.73 -44.67
C PHE A 1129 -2.08 -1.55 -44.39
N VAL A 1130 -3.23 -1.01 -44.77
CA VAL A 1130 -4.53 -1.72 -44.76
C VAL A 1130 -4.56 -2.68 -45.96
N PRO A 1131 -4.77 -3.99 -45.77
CA PRO A 1131 -4.96 -4.93 -46.88
C PRO A 1131 -6.30 -4.66 -47.58
N THR A 1132 -6.30 -4.33 -48.88
CA THR A 1132 -7.54 -4.28 -49.67
C THR A 1132 -7.32 -4.83 -51.08
N ALA A 1133 -8.35 -5.44 -51.69
CA ALA A 1133 -8.27 -6.00 -53.04
C ALA A 1133 -7.87 -4.96 -54.13
N ALA A 1134 -7.95 -3.66 -53.84
CA ALA A 1134 -7.52 -2.58 -54.71
C ALA A 1134 -6.04 -2.18 -54.57
N ASN A 1135 -5.34 -2.63 -53.52
CA ASN A 1135 -3.95 -2.25 -53.23
C ASN A 1135 -2.95 -3.43 -53.14
N VAL A 1136 -3.43 -4.66 -53.35
CA VAL A 1136 -2.63 -5.89 -53.48
C VAL A 1136 -2.10 -6.02 -54.92
N LEU A 1137 -0.82 -6.42 -55.07
CA LEU A 1137 -0.14 -6.58 -56.35
C LEU A 1137 0.75 -7.83 -56.39
N ALA A 1138 0.52 -8.67 -57.40
CA ALA A 1138 1.28 -9.90 -57.64
C ALA A 1138 2.79 -9.67 -57.76
N PHE A 1139 3.57 -10.28 -56.86
CA PHE A 1139 5.02 -10.42 -57.02
C PHE A 1139 5.40 -11.83 -57.49
N THR A 1140 4.94 -12.86 -56.79
CA THR A 1140 5.04 -14.27 -57.23
C THR A 1140 3.76 -15.10 -57.02
N GLY A 1141 2.67 -14.50 -56.54
CA GLY A 1141 1.34 -15.12 -56.48
C GLY A 1141 0.42 -14.65 -57.62
N ASN A 1142 -0.80 -14.25 -57.27
CA ASN A 1142 -1.92 -14.01 -58.19
C ASN A 1142 -2.56 -12.61 -58.10
N GLY A 1143 -2.19 -11.75 -57.13
CA GLY A 1143 -2.83 -10.46 -56.90
C GLY A 1143 -3.97 -10.47 -55.87
N ILE A 1144 -4.11 -11.55 -55.08
CA ILE A 1144 -5.12 -11.76 -54.04
C ILE A 1144 -4.39 -12.26 -52.78
N LEU A 1145 -4.89 -11.97 -51.58
CA LEU A 1145 -4.34 -12.52 -50.34
C LEU A 1145 -5.14 -13.77 -49.92
N GLU A 1146 -4.61 -14.96 -50.20
CA GLU A 1146 -5.29 -16.23 -50.00
C GLU A 1146 -4.59 -17.09 -48.92
N GLY A 1147 -5.16 -17.13 -47.70
CA GLY A 1147 -4.64 -17.94 -46.58
C GLY A 1147 -5.72 -18.77 -45.89
N THR A 1148 -5.51 -20.08 -45.75
CA THR A 1148 -6.48 -21.05 -45.19
C THR A 1148 -7.05 -20.67 -43.82
N TYR A 1149 -6.31 -19.91 -43.02
CA TYR A 1149 -6.70 -19.46 -41.67
C TYR A 1149 -6.83 -17.94 -41.56
N GLY A 1150 -6.97 -17.22 -42.68
CA GLY A 1150 -6.92 -15.75 -42.71
C GLY A 1150 -5.53 -15.17 -42.40
N LYS A 1151 -4.49 -15.99 -42.33
CA LYS A 1151 -3.12 -15.61 -41.94
C LYS A 1151 -2.08 -15.91 -43.01
N GLY A 1152 -1.00 -15.13 -42.99
CA GLY A 1152 0.21 -15.31 -43.77
C GLY A 1152 1.44 -14.82 -43.00
N VAL A 1153 2.49 -14.42 -43.71
CA VAL A 1153 3.77 -13.99 -43.13
C VAL A 1153 4.21 -12.65 -43.71
N LEU A 1154 4.64 -11.72 -42.85
CA LEU A 1154 5.38 -10.53 -43.29
C LEU A 1154 6.76 -10.99 -43.82
N GLU A 1155 6.93 -11.00 -45.14
CA GLU A 1155 8.06 -11.62 -45.85
C GLU A 1155 9.21 -10.64 -46.09
N HIS A 1156 8.87 -9.38 -46.37
CA HIS A 1156 9.83 -8.29 -46.53
C HIS A 1156 9.20 -6.89 -46.42
N LEU A 1157 10.04 -5.89 -46.16
CA LEU A 1157 9.76 -4.52 -46.61
C LEU A 1157 10.42 -4.30 -47.97
N ALA A 1158 9.68 -3.70 -48.91
CA ALA A 1158 10.17 -3.34 -50.23
C ALA A 1158 10.39 -1.83 -50.32
N PHE A 1159 11.66 -1.42 -50.46
CA PHE A 1159 12.05 -0.02 -50.68
C PHE A 1159 12.47 0.19 -52.13
N SER A 1160 11.98 1.24 -52.80
CA SER A 1160 12.42 1.60 -54.17
C SER A 1160 13.00 3.01 -54.24
N VAL A 1161 14.01 3.20 -55.10
CA VAL A 1161 14.71 4.49 -55.26
C VAL A 1161 13.80 5.58 -55.85
N VAL A 1162 14.07 6.84 -55.49
CA VAL A 1162 13.37 8.02 -56.03
C VAL A 1162 14.36 9.08 -56.51
N ASP A 1163 15.21 9.58 -55.61
CA ASP A 1163 16.11 10.72 -55.89
C ASP A 1163 17.57 10.51 -55.44
N THR A 1164 17.81 9.68 -54.42
CA THR A 1164 19.08 9.61 -53.69
C THR A 1164 19.70 8.21 -53.77
N GLN A 1165 20.99 8.13 -54.11
CA GLN A 1165 21.73 6.86 -54.21
C GLN A 1165 22.04 6.24 -52.84
N GLY A 1166 22.31 7.06 -51.83
CA GLY A 1166 22.74 6.65 -50.49
C GLY A 1166 24.14 7.17 -50.12
N PRO A 1167 24.67 6.77 -48.95
CA PRO A 1167 24.09 5.83 -47.99
C PRO A 1167 22.77 6.32 -47.42
N LEU A 1168 21.79 5.43 -47.42
CA LEU A 1168 20.50 5.59 -46.76
C LEU A 1168 20.57 4.88 -45.41
N THR A 1169 20.21 5.61 -44.36
CA THR A 1169 19.97 5.02 -43.04
C THR A 1169 18.48 5.08 -42.77
N VAL A 1170 17.87 3.93 -42.48
CA VAL A 1170 16.47 3.79 -42.06
C VAL A 1170 16.45 3.15 -40.68
N ASN A 1171 15.74 3.76 -39.74
CA ASN A 1171 15.38 3.13 -38.48
C ASN A 1171 13.93 2.66 -38.56
N LEU A 1172 13.65 1.46 -38.07
CA LEU A 1172 12.30 0.88 -37.99
C LEU A 1172 12.01 0.49 -36.53
N ASP A 1173 10.78 0.68 -36.10
CA ASP A 1173 10.33 0.42 -34.73
C ASP A 1173 8.81 0.15 -34.67
N LEU A 1174 8.34 -0.47 -33.57
CA LEU A 1174 6.95 -0.70 -33.20
C LEU A 1174 6.07 -1.24 -34.35
N PHE A 1175 6.37 -2.47 -34.79
CA PHE A 1175 5.53 -3.23 -35.71
C PHE A 1175 4.34 -3.85 -34.96
N GLU A 1176 3.13 -3.58 -35.43
CA GLU A 1176 1.86 -3.93 -34.75
C GLU A 1176 0.73 -4.17 -35.78
N GLN A 1177 -0.28 -4.97 -35.43
CA GLN A 1177 -1.52 -5.09 -36.22
C GLN A 1177 -2.71 -4.44 -35.51
N LEU A 1178 -3.46 -3.58 -36.22
CA LEU A 1178 -4.60 -2.83 -35.69
C LEU A 1178 -5.88 -3.68 -35.65
N CYS A 1179 -7.01 -3.15 -35.18
CA CYS A 1179 -8.31 -3.81 -35.34
C CYS A 1179 -8.68 -4.04 -36.82
N PRO A 1180 -9.57 -5.00 -37.11
CA PRO A 1180 -10.44 -4.92 -38.30
C PRO A 1180 -11.24 -3.61 -38.30
N LEU A 1181 -11.77 -3.23 -39.47
CA LEU A 1181 -12.65 -2.07 -39.63
C LEU A 1181 -14.08 -2.47 -39.24
N ASN A 1182 -14.72 -1.75 -38.31
CA ASN A 1182 -16.13 -1.98 -37.97
C ASN A 1182 -17.03 -1.07 -38.84
N ALA A 1183 -17.11 -1.39 -40.14
CA ALA A 1183 -17.78 -0.55 -41.13
C ALA A 1183 -19.23 -0.97 -41.43
N ASP A 1184 -19.64 -2.16 -40.98
CA ASP A 1184 -21.03 -2.50 -40.67
C ASP A 1184 -21.41 -1.78 -39.37
N LEU A 1185 -22.38 -0.87 -39.45
CA LEU A 1185 -22.77 0.09 -38.41
C LEU A 1185 -24.20 -0.15 -37.89
N ASP A 1186 -25.00 -1.02 -38.51
CA ASP A 1186 -26.30 -1.47 -37.96
C ASP A 1186 -26.44 -2.99 -37.70
N ASP A 1187 -25.32 -3.73 -37.75
CA ASP A 1187 -25.16 -5.17 -37.44
C ASP A 1187 -25.96 -6.10 -38.38
N ASP A 1188 -26.15 -5.68 -39.63
CA ASP A 1188 -26.95 -6.34 -40.68
C ASP A 1188 -26.14 -7.36 -41.53
N SER A 1189 -24.80 -7.25 -41.53
CA SER A 1189 -23.81 -8.01 -42.30
C SER A 1189 -23.58 -7.60 -43.77
N ASP A 1190 -24.22 -6.55 -44.29
CA ASP A 1190 -23.67 -5.77 -45.41
C ASP A 1190 -23.24 -4.34 -45.03
N VAL A 1191 -22.72 -3.56 -46.00
CA VAL A 1191 -22.33 -2.15 -45.80
C VAL A 1191 -22.91 -1.33 -46.95
N ASP A 1192 -23.82 -0.43 -46.63
CA ASP A 1192 -24.89 0.03 -47.51
C ASP A 1192 -25.19 1.55 -47.30
N LEU A 1193 -26.26 2.06 -47.91
CA LEU A 1193 -26.78 3.40 -47.65
C LEU A 1193 -27.32 3.58 -46.21
N SER A 1194 -27.54 2.50 -45.46
CA SER A 1194 -27.95 2.50 -44.06
C SER A 1194 -26.78 2.88 -43.14
N ASP A 1195 -25.63 2.23 -43.29
CA ASP A 1195 -24.37 2.60 -42.63
C ASP A 1195 -23.91 4.00 -43.04
N PHE A 1196 -24.00 4.32 -44.34
CA PHE A 1196 -23.71 5.67 -44.80
C PHE A 1196 -24.67 6.71 -44.18
N ALA A 1197 -25.92 6.35 -43.84
CA ALA A 1197 -26.81 7.23 -43.11
C ALA A 1197 -26.42 7.36 -41.63
N ILE A 1198 -25.92 6.31 -40.99
CA ILE A 1198 -25.36 6.38 -39.62
C ILE A 1198 -24.12 7.28 -39.61
N TRP A 1199 -23.16 7.03 -40.50
CA TRP A 1199 -22.00 7.89 -40.72
C TRP A 1199 -22.39 9.34 -41.02
N GLN A 1200 -23.38 9.58 -41.90
CA GLN A 1200 -23.85 10.92 -42.22
C GLN A 1200 -24.48 11.66 -41.02
N ASN A 1201 -25.01 10.94 -40.02
CA ASN A 1201 -25.52 11.54 -38.78
C ASN A 1201 -24.40 11.90 -37.78
N CYS A 1202 -23.19 11.37 -37.97
CA CYS A 1202 -22.07 11.47 -37.04
C CYS A 1202 -20.97 12.45 -37.45
N VAL A 1203 -20.89 12.81 -38.73
CA VAL A 1203 -19.84 13.69 -39.31
C VAL A 1203 -19.62 14.96 -38.47
N SER A 1204 -18.42 15.09 -37.94
CA SER A 1204 -17.95 16.26 -37.20
C SER A 1204 -16.86 17.03 -37.96
N GLY A 1205 -16.00 16.32 -38.70
CA GLY A 1205 -15.05 16.85 -39.70
C GLY A 1205 -13.68 17.28 -39.16
N VAL A 1206 -12.65 17.16 -40.02
CA VAL A 1206 -11.20 17.26 -39.71
C VAL A 1206 -10.84 18.09 -38.47
N GLY A 1207 -10.32 17.41 -37.44
CA GLY A 1207 -9.83 18.00 -36.20
C GLY A 1207 -10.94 18.46 -35.24
N VAL A 1208 -12.16 17.91 -35.35
CA VAL A 1208 -13.31 18.27 -34.51
C VAL A 1208 -13.95 17.02 -33.91
N PRO A 1209 -13.54 16.57 -32.70
CA PRO A 1209 -13.99 15.32 -32.13
C PRO A 1209 -15.51 15.13 -32.03
N HIS A 1210 -15.97 13.91 -32.30
CA HIS A 1210 -17.40 13.60 -32.30
C HIS A 1210 -17.98 13.64 -30.87
N ARG A 1211 -19.08 14.36 -30.67
CA ARG A 1211 -19.66 14.64 -29.33
C ARG A 1211 -20.82 13.72 -28.93
N ASN A 1212 -20.93 12.59 -29.60
CA ASN A 1212 -22.01 11.62 -29.43
C ASN A 1212 -21.39 10.24 -29.24
N GLU A 1213 -21.73 9.53 -28.15
CA GLU A 1213 -21.26 8.17 -27.90
C GLU A 1213 -21.80 7.19 -28.96
N ALA A 1214 -23.00 7.46 -29.50
CA ALA A 1214 -23.56 6.73 -30.65
C ALA A 1214 -22.88 7.09 -32.00
N CYS A 1215 -21.67 7.67 -31.96
CA CYS A 1215 -20.77 7.85 -33.10
C CYS A 1215 -19.37 7.27 -32.84
N ALA A 1216 -19.10 6.70 -31.65
CA ALA A 1216 -17.79 6.12 -31.32
C ALA A 1216 -17.47 4.78 -32.01
N HIS A 1217 -18.45 4.22 -32.73
CA HIS A 1217 -18.29 3.06 -33.62
C HIS A 1217 -18.20 3.46 -35.10
N VAL A 1218 -18.16 4.78 -35.36
CA VAL A 1218 -18.28 5.42 -36.68
C VAL A 1218 -17.01 6.21 -37.05
N ASP A 1219 -16.18 6.51 -36.05
CA ASP A 1219 -14.73 6.67 -36.18
C ASP A 1219 -14.14 5.29 -36.57
N LEU A 1220 -13.48 5.24 -37.73
CA LEU A 1220 -12.97 4.02 -38.37
C LEU A 1220 -11.44 3.96 -38.47
N ASP A 1221 -10.71 5.06 -38.29
CA ASP A 1221 -9.24 5.05 -38.20
C ASP A 1221 -8.68 5.22 -36.78
N GLY A 1222 -9.50 5.68 -35.84
CA GLY A 1222 -9.20 5.83 -34.42
C GLY A 1222 -8.55 7.16 -34.04
N ASP A 1223 -8.83 8.26 -34.76
CA ASP A 1223 -8.31 9.61 -34.45
C ASP A 1223 -9.26 10.49 -33.58
N ALA A 1224 -10.48 9.99 -33.32
CA ALA A 1224 -11.54 10.58 -32.50
C ALA A 1224 -12.40 11.71 -33.12
N ASP A 1225 -12.25 12.05 -34.42
CA ASP A 1225 -13.33 12.70 -35.17
C ASP A 1225 -14.07 11.77 -36.16
N VAL A 1226 -15.00 12.32 -36.96
CA VAL A 1226 -15.75 11.58 -37.99
C VAL A 1226 -15.81 12.44 -39.24
N ASP A 1227 -15.07 12.03 -40.27
CA ASP A 1227 -14.49 12.93 -41.27
C ASP A 1227 -14.41 12.28 -42.67
N THR A 1228 -13.79 12.97 -43.63
CA THR A 1228 -13.42 12.42 -44.94
C THR A 1228 -12.49 11.21 -44.93
N GLU A 1229 -11.64 11.02 -43.92
CA GLU A 1229 -10.77 9.84 -43.83
C GLU A 1229 -11.59 8.59 -43.41
N ASP A 1230 -12.50 8.69 -42.43
CA ASP A 1230 -13.54 7.67 -42.15
C ASP A 1230 -14.46 7.39 -43.34
N LEU A 1231 -14.88 8.44 -44.05
CA LEU A 1231 -15.72 8.29 -45.23
C LEU A 1231 -15.01 7.50 -46.33
N ASP A 1232 -13.70 7.71 -46.52
CA ASP A 1232 -12.91 6.92 -47.47
C ASP A 1232 -12.69 5.48 -46.96
N LEU A 1233 -12.71 5.20 -45.64
CA LEU A 1233 -12.72 3.85 -45.07
C LEU A 1233 -14.07 3.14 -45.24
N LEU A 1234 -15.19 3.75 -44.83
CA LEU A 1234 -16.54 3.22 -45.04
C LEU A 1234 -16.81 2.92 -46.51
N ARG A 1235 -16.34 3.79 -47.42
CA ARG A 1235 -16.43 3.60 -48.88
C ARG A 1235 -15.48 2.55 -49.46
N GLN A 1236 -14.49 2.06 -48.70
CA GLN A 1236 -13.74 0.86 -49.08
C GLN A 1236 -14.50 -0.43 -48.72
N CYS A 1237 -15.40 -0.36 -47.73
CA CYS A 1237 -16.20 -1.47 -47.25
C CYS A 1237 -17.56 -1.64 -47.97
N PHE A 1238 -18.12 -0.54 -48.50
CA PHE A 1238 -19.44 -0.49 -49.15
C PHE A 1238 -19.68 -1.61 -50.18
N SER A 1239 -20.58 -2.53 -49.85
CA SER A 1239 -21.00 -3.68 -50.67
C SER A 1239 -22.42 -3.51 -51.24
N GLY A 1240 -23.34 -2.92 -50.47
CA GLY A 1240 -24.69 -2.50 -50.83
C GLY A 1240 -25.82 -3.52 -50.59
N GLU A 1241 -27.03 -3.01 -50.27
CA GLU A 1241 -28.25 -3.73 -49.87
C GLU A 1241 -28.32 -5.22 -50.27
N GLY A 1242 -28.11 -6.11 -49.29
CA GLY A 1242 -28.23 -7.56 -49.42
C GLY A 1242 -27.00 -8.27 -49.98
N ILE A 1243 -25.84 -7.61 -50.01
CA ILE A 1243 -24.56 -8.15 -50.51
C ILE A 1243 -23.54 -8.14 -49.36
N PRO A 1244 -23.24 -9.29 -48.71
CA PRO A 1244 -22.35 -9.33 -47.56
C PRO A 1244 -21.00 -8.64 -47.80
N ALA A 1245 -20.57 -7.85 -46.81
CA ALA A 1245 -19.34 -7.08 -46.91
C ALA A 1245 -18.08 -7.96 -46.86
N ASP A 1246 -16.92 -7.37 -47.15
CA ASP A 1246 -15.63 -8.05 -46.96
C ASP A 1246 -15.42 -8.30 -45.45
N PRO A 1247 -15.03 -9.51 -45.00
CA PRO A 1247 -14.85 -9.80 -43.57
C PRO A 1247 -13.85 -8.90 -42.81
N VAL A 1248 -13.02 -8.10 -43.49
CA VAL A 1248 -12.22 -7.03 -42.85
C VAL A 1248 -13.07 -5.86 -42.32
N CYS A 1249 -14.28 -5.69 -42.86
CA CYS A 1249 -15.20 -4.58 -42.63
C CYS A 1249 -16.34 -4.89 -41.65
N LEU A 1250 -16.40 -6.14 -41.17
CA LEU A 1250 -17.39 -6.60 -40.21
C LEU A 1250 -16.77 -6.66 -38.81
N GLN A 1251 -17.61 -6.53 -37.78
CA GLN A 1251 -17.17 -6.79 -36.41
C GLN A 1251 -16.62 -8.23 -36.30
N ALA A 1252 -15.54 -8.41 -35.53
CA ALA A 1252 -14.97 -9.73 -35.28
C ALA A 1252 -15.91 -10.58 -34.38
N SER A 1253 -16.91 -11.20 -35.01
CA SER A 1253 -17.98 -11.96 -34.35
C SER A 1253 -17.41 -13.00 -33.39
N ASN A 1254 -17.65 -12.81 -32.09
CA ASN A 1254 -17.31 -13.80 -31.07
C ASN A 1254 -18.17 -15.07 -31.30
N PRO A 1255 -17.57 -16.26 -31.55
CA PRO A 1255 -18.33 -17.41 -32.02
C PRO A 1255 -19.09 -18.13 -30.90
N GLU A 1256 -20.39 -17.86 -30.80
CA GLU A 1256 -21.40 -18.73 -30.13
C GLU A 1256 -21.77 -19.98 -30.96
#